data_AF-A0A497NDB9-F1
#
_entry.id   AF-A0A497NDB9-F1
#
_cell.length_a   1.000
_cell.length_b   1.000
_cell.length_c   1.000
_cell.angle_alpha   90.00
_cell.angle_beta   90.00
_cell.angle_gamma   90.00
#
_symmetry.space_group_name_H-M   'P 1'
#
loop_
_entity.id
_entity.type
_entity.pdbx_description
1 polymer ?
#
loop_
_entity_poly.entity_id
_entity_poly.type
_entity_poly.pdbx_seq_one_letter_code
_entity_poly.pdbx_strand_id
1 'polypeptide(L)'
;MARWLVASAWPYINYVPHLGTIIGSVLSGDVMARYLRSKGEQVLYVSGSDEHGTPIEVEAIKRGITPRQLTDENHEKVKKLFEAWKISFDNYTRTESPVHVEFVRDFYLKVYRNGYIFTQEEELPYCPNCRRFLPDRFVQGQCPKCGYPEAFGDQCPSCGSPLDPKDLINPRCTICGTTPEIRSTKHWYFDLPRFAEKLKKYVEENPRLPSNARNFSLKLLREGLKPRSLTRDVSWGIPAPFPGAEGKTIYVWMEAVLGYISATIEYWRLKGEEEKWREYWFNGARSIFFIGKDNIPFHVIILPALLMASEEGYELPWTVSSTEFLMFEGKKFSKSQRIGVWIDEALEMFPVDYWRYTLLSIRPEVRDTNFTWELFLEKVNADLNDTLGNFIHRTLTFLCRFFDCKVPPEGELTEADRQMLREVERAKEAYDRLLGEIRIQQAVQTVTELARKANKYFNDRQPWRLAASNQEEAATILHVASRVVEALASLLEAFTPTVALEIWRMLKLKPGENLKAGHQVALPKPLFRKVSLKEVEEKAGGGVKVLEEKVTPEDLARLGLKVAKIVEVEEVPGARKLYRIKLDLGGGLIKQTVAGLKTYYRADELLGKLVVVVSNMKPVKLMGLDSEVMILAAEDDGRVAILTPERPVKPGSRIL
;
A
#
# COMPACT_ATOMS: atom_id res chain seq x y z
N MET A 1 -18.75 10.41 19.95
CA MET A 1 -18.76 10.78 18.52
C MET A 1 -17.72 11.87 18.32
N ALA A 2 -16.59 11.53 17.70
CA ALA A 2 -15.52 12.44 17.32
C ALA A 2 -15.67 12.85 15.84
N ARG A 3 -15.08 13.99 15.49
CA ARG A 3 -14.96 14.45 14.10
C ARG A 3 -13.62 14.02 13.51
N TRP A 4 -13.67 13.51 12.29
CA TRP A 4 -12.50 13.04 11.56
C TRP A 4 -12.47 13.68 10.18
N LEU A 5 -11.33 14.26 9.85
CA LEU A 5 -10.98 14.62 8.48
C LEU A 5 -10.06 13.53 7.95
N VAL A 6 -10.53 12.75 6.99
CA VAL A 6 -9.68 11.81 6.26
C VAL A 6 -9.28 12.49 4.95
N ALA A 7 -7.99 12.51 4.65
CA ALA A 7 -7.45 13.15 3.47
C ALA A 7 -6.53 12.18 2.74
N SER A 8 -6.67 12.05 1.42
CA SER A 8 -5.77 11.25 0.59
C SER A 8 -5.02 12.12 -0.39
N ALA A 9 -3.72 11.84 -0.57
CA ALA A 9 -2.85 12.52 -1.54
C ALA A 9 -3.53 12.67 -2.90
N TRP A 10 -3.47 13.87 -3.45
CA TRP A 10 -4.14 14.23 -4.69
C TRP A 10 -3.39 13.58 -5.86
N PRO A 11 -3.99 12.65 -6.61
CA PRO A 11 -3.35 12.10 -7.78
C PRO A 11 -3.09 13.19 -8.82
N TYR A 12 -1.87 13.21 -9.34
CA TYR A 12 -1.50 14.04 -10.47
C TYR A 12 -2.15 13.50 -11.74
N ILE A 13 -3.05 14.28 -12.34
CA ILE A 13 -3.95 13.80 -13.41
C ILE A 13 -3.42 14.03 -14.83
N ASN A 14 -2.09 14.08 -15.02
CA ASN A 14 -1.53 14.03 -16.38
C ASN A 14 -1.75 12.65 -17.04
N TYR A 15 -1.97 11.61 -16.21
CA TYR A 15 -2.34 10.27 -16.64
C TYR A 15 -3.26 9.62 -15.62
N VAL A 16 -3.88 8.50 -16.02
CA VAL A 16 -4.62 7.62 -15.13
C VAL A 16 -3.69 7.08 -14.02
N PRO A 17 -4.14 7.00 -12.75
CA PRO A 17 -3.38 6.39 -11.67
C PRO A 17 -3.13 4.89 -11.89
N HIS A 18 -2.05 4.37 -11.29
CA HIS A 18 -1.77 2.93 -11.24
C HIS A 18 -2.00 2.37 -9.84
N LEU A 19 -1.96 1.03 -9.69
CA LEU A 19 -2.22 0.36 -8.41
C LEU A 19 -1.34 0.89 -7.26
N GLY A 20 -0.05 1.11 -7.53
CA GLY A 20 0.88 1.71 -6.57
C GLY A 20 0.51 3.12 -6.11
N THR A 21 -0.09 3.95 -6.98
CA THR A 21 -0.56 5.29 -6.61
C THR A 21 -1.71 5.21 -5.62
N ILE A 22 -2.66 4.29 -5.86
CA ILE A 22 -3.90 4.25 -5.08
C ILE A 22 -3.76 3.56 -3.72
N ILE A 23 -2.93 2.51 -3.62
CA ILE A 23 -2.80 1.75 -2.37
C ILE A 23 -2.26 2.63 -1.25
N GLY A 24 -1.30 3.51 -1.55
CA GLY A 24 -0.65 4.36 -0.55
C GLY A 24 -1.49 5.53 -0.05
N SER A 25 -2.48 5.96 -0.84
CA SER A 25 -3.30 7.14 -0.54
C SER A 25 -4.79 6.82 -0.50
N VAL A 26 -5.46 6.78 -1.65
CA VAL A 26 -6.92 6.77 -1.78
C VAL A 26 -7.56 5.48 -1.29
N LEU A 27 -6.98 4.31 -1.59
CA LEU A 27 -7.54 3.05 -1.11
C LEU A 27 -7.36 2.89 0.41
N SER A 28 -6.21 3.34 0.96
CA SER A 28 -5.99 3.35 2.41
C SER A 28 -6.92 4.32 3.16
N GLY A 29 -7.12 5.52 2.58
CA GLY A 29 -8.05 6.51 3.13
C GLY A 29 -9.50 6.01 3.14
N ASP A 30 -9.92 5.35 2.06
CA ASP A 30 -11.26 4.75 1.96
C ASP A 30 -11.54 3.72 3.06
N VAL A 31 -10.59 2.82 3.31
CA VAL A 31 -10.70 1.81 4.38
C VAL A 31 -10.95 2.49 5.72
N MET A 32 -10.15 3.51 6.05
CA MET A 32 -10.27 4.22 7.32
C MET A 32 -11.54 5.05 7.41
N ALA A 33 -11.97 5.69 6.32
CA ALA A 33 -13.24 6.42 6.28
C ALA A 33 -14.42 5.47 6.53
N ARG A 34 -14.46 4.29 5.88
CA ARG A 34 -15.50 3.28 6.07
C ARG A 34 -15.51 2.73 7.50
N TYR A 35 -14.34 2.42 8.05
CA TYR A 35 -14.21 1.97 9.44
C TYR A 35 -14.73 3.01 10.43
N LEU A 36 -14.30 4.27 10.31
CA LEU A 36 -14.74 5.33 11.22
C LEU A 36 -16.26 5.57 11.11
N ARG A 37 -16.82 5.52 9.89
CA ARG A 37 -18.28 5.60 9.69
C ARG A 37 -19.02 4.42 10.32
N SER A 38 -18.48 3.20 10.26
CA SER A 38 -19.11 2.03 10.89
C SER A 38 -19.09 2.09 12.43
N LYS A 39 -18.14 2.84 13.01
CA LYS A 39 -18.14 3.20 14.45
C LYS A 39 -19.12 4.32 14.81
N GLY A 40 -19.84 4.88 13.84
CA GLY A 40 -20.78 5.99 14.03
C GLY A 40 -20.09 7.34 14.21
N GLU A 41 -18.85 7.50 13.77
CA GLU A 41 -18.11 8.76 13.86
C GLU A 41 -18.51 9.75 12.74
N GLN A 42 -18.27 11.04 12.97
CA GLN A 42 -18.49 12.07 11.95
C GLN A 42 -17.25 12.16 11.06
N VAL A 43 -17.34 11.62 9.84
CA VAL A 43 -16.22 11.53 8.92
C VAL A 43 -16.46 12.45 7.72
N LEU A 44 -15.45 13.24 7.38
CA LEU A 44 -15.35 13.91 6.10
C LEU A 44 -14.10 13.39 5.37
N TYR A 45 -14.30 12.65 4.28
CA TYR A 45 -13.25 12.08 3.46
C TYR A 45 -13.07 12.89 2.16
N VAL A 46 -11.92 13.57 2.03
CA VAL A 46 -11.63 14.45 0.90
C VAL A 46 -10.36 14.06 0.14
N SER A 47 -10.37 14.35 -1.16
CA SER A 47 -9.20 14.36 -2.04
C SER A 47 -9.53 15.20 -3.28
N GLY A 48 -8.63 15.21 -4.26
CA GLY A 48 -8.90 15.88 -5.53
C GLY A 48 -7.87 15.54 -6.60
N SER A 49 -8.09 16.06 -7.80
CA SER A 49 -7.14 16.00 -8.89
C SER A 49 -6.13 17.14 -8.76
N ASP A 50 -4.83 16.81 -8.74
CA ASP A 50 -3.75 17.79 -8.86
C ASP A 50 -3.51 18.07 -10.35
N GLU A 51 -3.83 19.29 -10.77
CA GLU A 51 -3.97 19.67 -12.17
C GLU A 51 -2.88 20.62 -12.66
N HIS A 52 -2.03 21.16 -11.79
CA HIS A 52 -1.12 22.25 -12.15
C HIS A 52 0.33 21.81 -12.34
N GLY A 53 1.12 22.67 -12.97
CA GLY A 53 2.57 22.46 -13.13
C GLY A 53 2.99 21.89 -14.48
N THR A 54 4.30 21.89 -14.69
CA THR A 54 4.94 21.64 -15.99
C THR A 54 4.60 20.28 -16.63
N PRO A 55 4.49 19.16 -15.89
CA PRO A 55 4.18 17.88 -16.53
C PRO A 55 2.80 17.83 -17.22
N ILE A 56 1.82 18.62 -16.76
CA ILE A 56 0.51 18.77 -17.43
C ILE A 56 0.68 19.53 -18.75
N GLU A 57 1.38 20.66 -18.74
CA GLU A 57 1.64 21.44 -19.97
C GLU A 57 2.40 20.62 -21.00
N VAL A 58 3.42 19.87 -20.58
CA VAL A 58 4.21 19.00 -21.46
C VAL A 58 3.33 17.92 -22.09
N GLU A 59 2.45 17.29 -21.32
CA GLU A 59 1.56 16.26 -21.85
C GLU A 59 0.49 16.84 -22.77
N ALA A 60 -0.07 18.01 -22.44
CA ALA A 60 -1.02 18.71 -23.27
C ALA A 60 -0.42 19.07 -24.64
N ILE A 61 0.82 19.59 -24.65
CA ILE A 61 1.58 19.88 -25.88
C ILE A 61 1.79 18.59 -26.70
N LYS A 62 2.19 17.49 -26.07
CA LYS A 62 2.39 16.20 -26.77
C LYS A 62 1.11 15.69 -27.45
N ARG A 63 -0.06 15.96 -26.85
CA ARG A 63 -1.37 15.57 -27.39
C ARG A 63 -1.99 16.61 -28.33
N GLY A 64 -1.38 17.79 -28.48
CA GLY A 64 -1.92 18.88 -29.28
C GLY A 64 -3.21 19.50 -28.71
N ILE A 65 -3.42 19.44 -27.39
CA ILE A 65 -4.59 20.00 -26.69
C ILE A 65 -4.15 21.02 -25.64
N THR A 66 -5.10 21.79 -25.09
CA THR A 66 -4.81 22.73 -24.00
C THR A 66 -4.66 21.99 -22.65
N PRO A 67 -3.89 22.54 -21.68
CA PRO A 67 -3.82 21.98 -20.32
C PRO A 67 -5.19 21.78 -19.67
N ARG A 68 -6.10 22.76 -19.83
CA ARG A 68 -7.48 22.68 -19.32
C ARG A 68 -8.27 21.53 -19.94
N GLN A 69 -8.19 21.33 -21.25
CA GLN A 69 -8.85 20.18 -21.90
C GLN A 69 -8.32 18.85 -21.35
N LEU A 70 -6.99 18.71 -21.22
CA LEU A 70 -6.37 17.52 -20.65
C LEU A 70 -6.84 17.26 -19.22
N THR A 71 -6.89 18.30 -18.39
CA THR A 71 -7.25 18.16 -16.98
C THR A 71 -8.75 17.90 -16.80
N ASP A 72 -9.61 18.58 -17.56
CA ASP A 72 -11.07 18.36 -17.57
C ASP A 72 -11.40 16.90 -17.94
N GLU A 73 -10.81 16.38 -19.01
CA GLU A 73 -11.00 15.00 -19.46
C GLU A 73 -10.50 13.98 -18.44
N ASN A 74 -9.29 14.17 -17.92
CA ASN A 74 -8.68 13.22 -16.99
C ASN A 74 -9.33 13.27 -15.60
N HIS A 75 -9.74 14.44 -15.10
CA HIS A 75 -10.47 14.58 -13.84
C HIS A 75 -11.76 13.76 -13.88
N GLU A 76 -12.57 13.96 -14.92
CA GLU A 76 -13.85 13.25 -15.08
C GLU A 76 -13.64 11.73 -15.24
N LYS A 77 -12.61 11.31 -16.01
CA LYS A 77 -12.25 9.90 -16.15
C LYS A 77 -11.84 9.30 -14.80
N VAL A 78 -10.92 9.94 -14.07
CA VAL A 78 -10.39 9.44 -12.80
C VAL A 78 -11.47 9.40 -11.71
N LYS A 79 -12.36 10.40 -11.67
CA LYS A 79 -13.51 10.42 -10.76
C LYS A 79 -14.41 9.19 -10.97
N LYS A 80 -14.81 8.90 -12.20
CA LYS A 80 -15.60 7.68 -12.54
C LYS A 80 -14.87 6.40 -12.16
N LEU A 81 -13.55 6.35 -12.36
CA LEU A 81 -12.75 5.21 -11.95
C LEU A 81 -12.76 5.05 -10.43
N PHE A 82 -12.62 6.11 -9.64
CA PHE A 82 -12.72 6.00 -8.19
C PHE A 82 -14.10 5.54 -7.70
N GLU A 83 -15.18 5.96 -8.35
CA GLU A 83 -16.53 5.43 -8.10
C GLU A 83 -16.63 3.93 -8.42
N ALA A 84 -16.07 3.50 -9.56
CA ALA A 84 -15.99 2.08 -9.93
C ALA A 84 -15.12 1.26 -8.96
N TRP A 85 -14.05 1.88 -8.42
CA TRP A 85 -13.19 1.34 -7.36
C TRP A 85 -13.84 1.34 -5.96
N LYS A 86 -15.08 1.82 -5.86
CA LYS A 86 -15.85 1.94 -4.61
C LYS A 86 -15.15 2.82 -3.58
N ILE A 87 -14.42 3.84 -4.01
CA ILE A 87 -13.87 4.85 -3.11
C ILE A 87 -15.00 5.77 -2.65
N SER A 88 -15.13 5.96 -1.34
CA SER A 88 -16.27 6.63 -0.70
C SER A 88 -15.95 8.05 -0.24
N PHE A 89 -15.43 8.87 -1.15
CA PHE A 89 -15.21 10.29 -0.88
C PHE A 89 -16.53 11.00 -0.53
N ASP A 90 -16.46 11.91 0.43
CA ASP A 90 -17.51 12.91 0.62
C ASP A 90 -17.33 14.07 -0.38
N ASN A 91 -16.08 14.43 -0.70
CA ASN A 91 -15.76 15.34 -1.78
C ASN A 91 -14.48 14.92 -2.54
N TYR A 92 -14.60 14.75 -3.86
CA TYR A 92 -13.46 14.59 -4.77
C TYR A 92 -13.48 15.76 -5.76
N THR A 93 -12.64 16.77 -5.51
CA THR A 93 -12.59 18.03 -6.27
C THR A 93 -11.32 18.11 -7.13
N ARG A 94 -10.88 19.32 -7.49
CA ARG A 94 -9.74 19.62 -8.35
C ARG A 94 -9.09 20.94 -7.96
N THR A 95 -7.78 21.08 -8.22
CA THR A 95 -7.05 22.32 -7.92
C THR A 95 -7.48 23.48 -8.81
N GLU A 96 -8.15 23.21 -9.92
CA GLU A 96 -8.71 24.24 -10.80
C GLU A 96 -10.16 24.64 -10.40
N SER A 97 -10.66 24.16 -9.25
CA SER A 97 -11.97 24.58 -8.75
C SER A 97 -11.92 26.07 -8.34
N PRO A 98 -12.97 26.87 -8.63
CA PRO A 98 -12.98 28.28 -8.23
C PRO A 98 -12.77 28.48 -6.73
N VAL A 99 -13.31 27.58 -5.90
CA VAL A 99 -13.14 27.61 -4.44
C VAL A 99 -11.67 27.46 -4.06
N HIS A 100 -10.95 26.55 -4.70
CA HIS A 100 -9.53 26.34 -4.44
C HIS A 100 -8.69 27.54 -4.90
N VAL A 101 -8.92 28.04 -6.11
CA VAL A 101 -8.21 29.21 -6.67
C VAL A 101 -8.39 30.44 -5.78
N GLU A 102 -9.62 30.73 -5.37
CA GLU A 102 -9.96 31.83 -4.45
C GLU A 102 -9.24 31.65 -3.09
N PHE A 103 -9.43 30.48 -2.47
CA PHE A 103 -8.86 30.18 -1.15
C PHE A 103 -7.33 30.29 -1.14
N VAL A 104 -6.64 29.71 -2.13
CA VAL A 104 -5.18 29.73 -2.20
C VAL A 104 -4.65 31.16 -2.35
N ARG A 105 -5.29 31.97 -3.21
CA ARG A 105 -4.89 33.37 -3.39
C ARG A 105 -5.04 34.16 -2.09
N ASP A 106 -6.16 34.01 -1.41
CA ASP A 106 -6.43 34.70 -0.15
C ASP A 106 -5.51 34.23 0.98
N PHE A 107 -5.27 32.92 1.06
CA PHE A 107 -4.36 32.32 2.03
C PHE A 107 -2.94 32.86 1.85
N TYR A 108 -2.42 32.88 0.62
CA TYR A 108 -1.07 33.37 0.38
C TYR A 108 -0.93 34.88 0.53
N LEU A 109 -1.96 35.67 0.21
CA LEU A 109 -1.97 37.09 0.55
C LEU A 109 -1.86 37.32 2.05
N LYS A 110 -2.52 36.50 2.86
CA LYS A 110 -2.42 36.55 4.33
C LYS A 110 -1.01 36.21 4.81
N VAL A 111 -0.45 35.09 4.35
CA VAL A 111 0.92 34.69 4.66
C VAL A 111 1.95 35.76 4.24
N TYR A 112 1.72 36.44 3.11
CA TYR A 112 2.53 37.56 2.64
C TYR A 112 2.43 38.77 3.57
N ARG A 113 1.21 39.16 3.97
CA ARG A 113 0.97 40.26 4.93
C ARG A 113 1.57 39.98 6.31
N ASN A 114 1.61 38.71 6.72
CA ASN A 114 2.24 38.27 7.96
C ASN A 114 3.79 38.29 7.89
N GLY A 115 4.39 38.64 6.73
CA GLY A 115 5.83 38.83 6.60
C GLY A 115 6.64 37.54 6.44
N TYR A 116 6.00 36.43 6.05
CA TYR A 116 6.66 35.13 5.83
C TYR A 116 7.02 34.87 4.37
N ILE A 117 6.74 35.82 3.47
CA ILE A 117 7.09 35.73 2.05
C ILE A 117 7.97 36.92 1.68
N PHE A 118 9.11 36.63 1.05
CA PHE A 118 10.07 37.63 0.57
C PHE A 118 10.46 37.33 -0.88
N THR A 119 11.17 38.26 -1.53
CA THR A 119 11.50 38.14 -2.95
C THR A 119 12.99 37.92 -3.17
N GLN A 120 13.35 37.12 -4.16
CA GLN A 120 14.71 36.97 -4.67
C GLN A 120 14.71 37.13 -6.19
N GLU A 121 15.80 37.67 -6.73
CA GLU A 121 16.05 37.69 -8.18
C GLU A 121 16.94 36.51 -8.54
N GLU A 122 16.58 35.84 -9.63
CA GLU A 122 17.29 34.70 -10.18
C GLU A 122 17.58 34.94 -11.66
N GLU A 123 18.74 34.51 -12.11
CA GLU A 123 19.11 34.55 -13.52
C GLU A 123 18.95 33.15 -14.11
N LEU A 124 17.95 32.99 -14.98
CA LEU A 124 17.59 31.71 -15.57
C LEU A 124 17.70 31.76 -17.11
N PRO A 125 17.99 30.63 -17.76
CA PRO A 125 17.91 30.52 -19.21
C PRO A 125 16.49 30.74 -19.71
N TYR A 126 16.33 31.54 -20.76
CA TYR A 126 15.06 31.89 -21.40
C TYR A 126 15.14 31.62 -22.90
N CYS A 127 14.15 30.90 -23.43
CA CYS A 127 14.05 30.69 -24.87
C CYS A 127 13.20 31.80 -25.50
N PRO A 128 13.78 32.66 -26.39
CA PRO A 128 13.02 33.73 -27.04
C PRO A 128 11.96 33.21 -28.02
N ASN A 129 12.18 32.03 -28.60
CA ASN A 129 11.23 31.39 -29.52
C ASN A 129 10.04 30.75 -28.78
N CYS A 130 10.31 29.93 -27.76
CA CYS A 130 9.26 29.32 -26.92
C CYS A 130 8.64 30.31 -25.90
N ARG A 131 9.20 31.52 -25.80
CA ARG A 131 8.81 32.60 -24.89
C ARG A 131 8.66 32.16 -23.43
N ARG A 132 9.60 31.36 -22.93
CA ARG A 132 9.57 30.81 -21.55
C ARG A 132 10.96 30.64 -20.97
N PHE A 133 11.02 30.67 -19.64
CA PHE A 133 12.18 30.19 -18.90
C PHE A 133 12.32 28.67 -19.04
N LEU A 134 13.55 28.19 -19.14
CA LEU A 134 13.89 26.79 -19.35
C LEU A 134 14.43 26.20 -18.04
N PRO A 135 13.77 25.18 -17.47
CA PRO A 135 14.39 24.34 -16.47
C PRO A 135 15.70 23.71 -16.99
N ASP A 136 16.59 23.31 -16.10
CA ASP A 136 17.94 22.84 -16.46
C ASP A 136 17.93 21.73 -17.52
N ARG A 137 16.99 20.78 -17.43
CA ARG A 137 16.84 19.68 -18.39
C ARG A 137 16.30 20.10 -19.77
N PHE A 138 15.75 21.30 -19.87
CA PHE A 138 15.32 21.87 -21.15
C PHE A 138 16.42 22.70 -21.82
N VAL A 139 17.60 22.75 -21.20
CA VAL A 139 18.83 23.26 -21.79
C VAL A 139 19.77 22.09 -22.04
N GLN A 140 20.22 21.97 -23.28
CA GLN A 140 21.23 20.98 -23.67
C GLN A 140 22.37 21.68 -24.39
N GLY A 141 23.59 21.21 -24.22
CA GLY A 141 24.75 21.77 -24.91
C GLY A 141 25.97 20.90 -24.73
N GLN A 142 27.12 21.39 -25.20
CA GLN A 142 28.37 20.70 -25.03
C GLN A 142 28.88 20.84 -23.59
N CYS A 143 29.29 19.72 -22.98
CA CYS A 143 29.85 19.67 -21.64
C CYS A 143 31.18 20.42 -21.59
N PRO A 144 31.34 21.42 -20.71
CA PRO A 144 32.60 22.18 -20.58
C PRO A 144 33.74 21.34 -19.99
N LYS A 145 33.43 20.20 -19.35
CA LYS A 145 34.43 19.36 -18.66
C LYS A 145 35.01 18.24 -19.52
N CYS A 146 34.17 17.53 -20.28
CA CYS A 146 34.60 16.38 -21.10
C CYS A 146 34.33 16.55 -22.60
N GLY A 147 33.73 17.66 -23.02
CA GLY A 147 33.42 17.92 -24.43
C GLY A 147 32.24 17.14 -25.01
N TYR A 148 31.52 16.33 -24.21
CA TYR A 148 30.33 15.60 -24.67
C TYR A 148 29.27 16.56 -25.24
N PRO A 149 28.82 16.39 -26.49
CA PRO A 149 28.07 17.44 -27.22
C PRO A 149 26.62 17.64 -26.75
N GLU A 150 26.05 16.70 -25.99
CA GLU A 150 24.62 16.65 -25.68
C GLU A 150 24.34 16.58 -24.17
N ALA A 151 25.17 17.25 -23.36
CA ALA A 151 24.98 17.33 -21.91
C ALA A 151 23.76 18.18 -21.55
N PHE A 152 23.05 17.78 -20.49
CA PHE A 152 21.93 18.54 -19.94
C PHE A 152 22.43 19.58 -18.95
N GLY A 153 21.64 20.63 -18.74
CA GLY A 153 21.98 21.73 -17.86
C GLY A 153 22.19 21.34 -16.39
N ASP A 154 21.64 20.20 -15.93
CA ASP A 154 21.83 19.68 -14.58
C ASP A 154 23.00 18.68 -14.47
N GLN A 155 23.21 17.86 -15.50
CA GLN A 155 24.22 16.80 -15.47
C GLN A 155 24.70 16.38 -16.86
N CYS A 156 26.00 16.11 -16.98
CA CYS A 156 26.57 15.45 -18.15
C CYS A 156 26.33 13.92 -18.09
N PRO A 157 25.67 13.29 -19.08
CA PRO A 157 25.42 11.85 -19.08
C PRO A 157 26.70 11.02 -19.35
N SER A 158 27.74 11.63 -19.92
CA SER A 158 29.00 10.93 -20.22
C SER A 158 29.94 10.89 -19.03
N CYS A 159 30.25 12.03 -18.41
CA CYS A 159 31.20 12.08 -17.28
C CYS A 159 30.54 12.19 -15.90
N GLY A 160 29.21 12.26 -15.84
CA GLY A 160 28.44 12.32 -14.59
C GLY A 160 28.55 13.64 -13.82
N SER A 161 29.31 14.61 -14.33
CA SER A 161 29.53 15.89 -13.65
C SER A 161 28.24 16.69 -13.49
N PRO A 162 27.97 17.27 -12.31
CA PRO A 162 26.93 18.27 -12.16
C PRO A 162 27.32 19.52 -12.96
N LEU A 163 26.34 20.11 -13.62
CA LEU A 163 26.49 21.31 -14.44
C LEU A 163 25.48 22.36 -14.00
N ASP A 164 25.73 23.61 -14.39
CA ASP A 164 24.75 24.68 -14.43
C ASP A 164 24.44 24.97 -15.90
N PRO A 165 23.17 25.25 -16.29
CA PRO A 165 22.84 25.61 -17.65
C PRO A 165 23.68 26.76 -18.23
N LYS A 166 24.15 27.68 -17.37
CA LYS A 166 25.02 28.81 -17.75
C LYS A 166 26.42 28.37 -18.18
N ASP A 167 26.88 27.20 -17.73
CA ASP A 167 28.21 26.67 -18.02
C ASP A 167 28.27 25.86 -19.33
N LEU A 168 27.12 25.55 -19.93
CA LEU A 168 27.06 24.76 -21.16
C LEU A 168 27.61 25.55 -22.35
N ILE A 169 28.45 24.90 -23.15
CA ILE A 169 28.96 25.46 -24.40
C ILE A 169 27.91 25.23 -25.50
N ASN A 170 27.59 26.28 -26.27
CA ASN A 170 26.54 26.25 -27.31
C ASN A 170 25.20 25.71 -26.80
N PRO A 171 24.60 26.33 -25.76
CA PRO A 171 23.35 25.86 -25.21
C PRO A 171 22.24 25.98 -26.26
N ARG A 172 21.35 25.00 -26.28
CA ARG A 172 20.16 24.92 -27.13
C ARG A 172 18.97 24.46 -26.32
N CYS A 173 17.81 25.04 -26.63
CA CYS A 173 16.54 24.61 -26.06
C CYS A 173 16.19 23.20 -26.59
N THR A 174 15.91 22.25 -25.70
CA THR A 174 15.52 20.88 -26.13
C THR A 174 14.16 20.80 -26.81
N ILE A 175 13.33 21.85 -26.67
CA ILE A 175 11.99 21.92 -27.25
C ILE A 175 12.04 22.36 -28.72
N CYS A 176 12.81 23.40 -29.05
CA CYS A 176 12.81 24.02 -30.39
C CYS A 176 14.19 24.25 -31.01
N GLY A 177 15.28 23.91 -30.31
CA GLY A 177 16.65 24.07 -30.80
C GLY A 177 17.23 25.49 -30.69
N THR A 178 16.43 26.51 -30.39
CA THR A 178 16.91 27.90 -30.26
C THR A 178 17.90 28.05 -29.09
N THR A 179 18.97 28.84 -29.28
CA THR A 179 19.90 29.21 -28.21
C THR A 179 19.19 30.04 -27.13
N PRO A 180 19.24 29.63 -25.86
CA PRO A 180 18.63 30.39 -24.78
C PRO A 180 19.49 31.60 -24.38
N GLU A 181 18.81 32.66 -23.94
CA GLU A 181 19.39 33.88 -23.38
C GLU A 181 19.29 33.82 -21.85
N ILE A 182 20.25 34.34 -21.10
CA ILE A 182 20.10 34.49 -19.65
C ILE A 182 19.26 35.74 -19.37
N ARG A 183 18.18 35.59 -18.58
CA ARG A 183 17.34 36.71 -18.16
C ARG A 183 17.12 36.68 -16.64
N SER A 184 17.12 37.85 -16.03
CA SER A 184 16.74 37.99 -14.62
C SER A 184 15.22 37.86 -14.46
N THR A 185 14.80 37.14 -13.44
CA THR A 185 13.41 36.90 -13.08
C THR A 185 13.24 36.99 -11.58
N LYS A 186 12.14 37.59 -11.13
CA LYS A 186 11.83 37.74 -9.71
C LYS A 186 10.94 36.60 -9.24
N HIS A 187 11.27 35.99 -8.12
CA HIS A 187 10.49 34.96 -7.47
C HIS A 187 10.17 35.32 -6.01
N TRP A 188 9.01 34.85 -5.56
CA TRP A 188 8.58 34.93 -4.17
C TRP A 188 8.93 33.63 -3.47
N TYR A 189 9.44 33.74 -2.25
CA TYR A 189 9.94 32.65 -1.44
C TYR A 189 9.21 32.63 -0.11
N PHE A 190 8.76 31.45 0.31
CA PHE A 190 8.27 31.20 1.65
C PHE A 190 9.46 30.98 2.60
N ASP A 191 9.52 31.76 3.68
CA ASP A 191 10.54 31.70 4.74
C ASP A 191 10.28 30.51 5.69
N LEU A 192 10.35 29.30 5.12
CA LEU A 192 10.24 28.03 5.83
C LEU A 192 11.21 27.91 7.04
N PRO A 193 12.48 28.40 6.98
CA PRO A 193 13.39 28.35 8.12
C PRO A 193 12.82 28.91 9.43
N ARG A 194 11.98 29.96 9.38
CA ARG A 194 11.37 30.56 10.59
C ARG A 194 10.51 29.59 11.39
N PHE A 195 10.06 28.49 10.80
CA PHE A 195 9.19 27.52 11.45
C PHE A 195 9.95 26.30 12.00
N ALA A 196 11.27 26.20 11.81
CA ALA A 196 12.06 25.00 12.13
C ALA A 196 11.86 24.51 13.58
N GLU A 197 11.95 25.40 14.57
CA GLU A 197 11.78 25.01 15.98
C GLU A 197 10.34 24.57 16.31
N LYS A 198 9.34 25.29 15.80
CA LYS A 198 7.91 24.92 16.01
C LYS A 198 7.59 23.58 15.37
N LEU A 199 8.12 23.33 14.17
CA LEU A 199 7.96 22.06 13.46
C LEU A 199 8.67 20.92 14.17
N LYS A 200 9.90 21.15 14.65
CA LYS A 200 10.63 20.15 15.44
C LYS A 200 9.86 19.75 16.68
N LYS A 201 9.34 20.71 17.43
CA LYS A 201 8.46 20.45 18.58
C LYS A 201 7.24 19.63 18.19
N TYR A 202 6.52 20.03 17.14
CA TYR A 202 5.37 19.28 16.61
C TYR A 202 5.73 17.82 16.27
N VAL A 203 6.85 17.59 15.58
CA VAL A 203 7.28 16.24 15.18
C VAL A 203 7.74 15.40 16.37
N GLU A 204 8.42 15.99 17.36
CA GLU A 204 8.89 15.28 18.56
C GLU A 204 7.71 14.92 19.49
N GLU A 205 6.81 15.87 19.73
CA GLU A 205 5.72 15.71 20.70
C GLU A 205 4.50 14.96 20.15
N ASN A 206 4.30 14.84 18.83
CA ASN A 206 3.17 14.10 18.26
C ASN A 206 3.41 12.59 18.34
N PRO A 207 2.78 11.80 19.24
CA PRO A 207 3.06 10.37 19.39
C PRO A 207 2.49 9.52 18.24
N ARG A 208 1.66 10.10 17.38
CA ARG A 208 0.87 9.38 16.37
C ARG A 208 1.52 9.36 14.99
N LEU A 209 2.59 10.14 14.78
CA LEU A 209 3.36 10.06 13.55
C LEU A 209 4.04 8.70 13.45
N PRO A 210 3.91 7.99 12.31
CA PRO A 210 4.62 6.74 12.09
C PRO A 210 6.13 6.98 12.05
N SER A 211 6.91 5.95 12.36
CA SER A 211 8.35 6.04 12.51
C SER A 211 9.06 6.52 11.24
N ASN A 212 8.60 6.11 10.05
CA ASN A 212 9.15 6.57 8.77
C ASN A 212 8.95 8.09 8.59
N ALA A 213 7.73 8.60 8.77
CA ALA A 213 7.42 10.02 8.68
C ALA A 213 8.19 10.86 9.71
N ARG A 214 8.24 10.40 10.97
CA ARG A 214 8.98 11.08 12.04
C ARG A 214 10.47 11.14 11.75
N ASN A 215 11.11 9.99 11.50
CA ASN A 215 12.55 9.90 11.33
C ASN A 215 13.03 10.69 10.11
N PHE A 216 12.27 10.62 9.00
CA PHE A 216 12.55 11.40 7.80
C PHE A 216 12.45 12.91 8.08
N SER A 217 11.41 13.35 8.77
CA SER A 217 11.18 14.77 9.06
C SER A 217 12.20 15.34 10.04
N LEU A 218 12.56 14.59 11.10
CA LEU A 218 13.63 15.00 12.04
C LEU A 218 15.00 15.05 11.37
N LYS A 219 15.26 14.19 10.38
CA LYS A 219 16.48 14.28 9.58
C LYS A 219 16.52 15.59 8.79
N LEU A 220 15.46 15.93 8.06
CA LEU A 220 15.37 17.18 7.31
C LEU A 220 15.52 18.42 8.21
N LEU A 221 14.91 18.40 9.39
CA LEU A 221 15.01 19.50 10.36
C LEU A 221 16.45 19.67 10.87
N ARG A 222 17.17 18.57 11.12
CA ARG A 222 18.59 18.61 11.52
C ARG A 222 19.52 19.12 10.42
N GLU A 223 19.21 18.83 9.16
CA GLU A 223 19.97 19.31 8.00
C GLU A 223 19.78 20.83 7.77
N GLY A 224 18.74 21.42 8.34
CA GLY A 224 18.40 22.83 8.20
C GLY A 224 17.42 23.06 7.05
N LEU A 225 16.28 23.68 7.37
CA LEU A 225 15.30 24.06 6.36
C LEU A 225 15.82 25.26 5.56
N LYS A 226 15.53 25.27 4.25
CA LYS A 226 15.84 26.39 3.34
C LYS A 226 14.55 27.08 2.90
N PRO A 227 14.59 28.38 2.56
CA PRO A 227 13.47 29.05 1.92
C PRO A 227 13.00 28.28 0.67
N ARG A 228 11.69 28.28 0.42
CA ARG A 228 11.10 27.55 -0.70
C ARG A 228 10.48 28.52 -1.69
N SER A 229 10.88 28.44 -2.96
CA SER A 229 10.27 29.24 -4.02
C SER A 229 8.79 28.89 -4.15
N LEU A 230 7.96 29.91 -3.94
CA LEU A 230 6.50 29.87 -3.93
C LEU A 230 5.91 30.12 -5.32
N THR A 231 6.68 30.72 -6.24
CA THR A 231 6.20 31.09 -7.59
C THR A 231 6.94 30.36 -8.70
N ARG A 232 6.31 30.22 -9.86
CA ARG A 232 6.92 29.70 -11.09
C ARG A 232 6.58 30.57 -12.30
N ASP A 233 7.45 30.50 -13.30
CA ASP A 233 7.29 31.10 -14.62
C ASP A 233 6.56 30.13 -15.58
N VAL A 234 5.33 29.75 -15.23
CA VAL A 234 4.49 28.88 -16.06
C VAL A 234 3.12 29.49 -16.27
N SER A 235 2.56 29.29 -17.45
CA SER A 235 1.23 29.80 -17.82
C SER A 235 0.08 29.05 -17.16
N TRP A 236 0.28 27.76 -16.87
CA TRP A 236 -0.74 26.90 -16.28
C TRP A 236 -0.56 26.73 -14.77
N GLY A 237 -1.44 27.37 -14.00
CA GLY A 237 -1.43 27.35 -12.54
C GLY A 237 -2.23 28.52 -11.94
N ILE A 238 -2.33 28.54 -10.61
CA ILE A 238 -3.03 29.60 -9.88
C ILE A 238 -2.20 30.90 -9.96
N PRO A 239 -2.73 32.01 -10.50
CA PRO A 239 -1.95 33.24 -10.62
C PRO A 239 -1.54 33.76 -9.23
N ALA A 240 -0.27 34.12 -9.08
CA ALA A 240 0.27 34.60 -7.82
C ALA A 240 -0.38 35.94 -7.44
N PRO A 241 -0.85 36.12 -6.20
CA PRO A 241 -1.62 37.31 -5.83
C PRO A 241 -0.76 38.47 -5.32
N PHE A 242 0.57 38.34 -5.33
CA PHE A 242 1.47 39.33 -4.75
C PHE A 242 1.64 40.55 -5.67
N PRO A 243 1.80 41.77 -5.11
CA PRO A 243 2.13 42.95 -5.92
C PRO A 243 3.42 42.74 -6.74
N GLY A 244 3.35 42.98 -8.05
CA GLY A 244 4.49 42.82 -8.97
C GLY A 244 4.73 41.38 -9.47
N ALA A 245 3.86 40.42 -9.14
CA ALA A 245 3.97 39.03 -9.56
C ALA A 245 3.16 38.72 -10.84
N GLU A 246 2.92 39.72 -11.69
CA GLU A 246 2.16 39.55 -12.94
C GLU A 246 2.82 38.48 -13.83
N GLY A 247 2.01 37.57 -14.37
CA GLY A 247 2.48 36.46 -15.18
C GLY A 247 3.14 35.31 -14.40
N LYS A 248 3.20 35.36 -13.06
CA LYS A 248 3.64 34.26 -12.20
C LYS A 248 2.46 33.42 -11.71
N THR A 249 2.72 32.14 -11.51
CA THR A 249 1.78 31.24 -10.83
C THR A 249 2.35 30.74 -9.51
N ILE A 250 1.49 30.36 -8.58
CA ILE A 250 1.88 29.66 -7.36
C ILE A 250 2.40 28.26 -7.74
N TYR A 251 3.51 27.87 -7.12
CA TYR A 251 4.11 26.58 -7.34
C TYR A 251 3.17 25.47 -6.85
N VAL A 252 2.87 24.50 -7.72
CA VAL A 252 1.90 23.42 -7.46
C VAL A 252 2.06 22.74 -6.11
N TRP A 253 3.28 22.41 -5.69
CA TRP A 253 3.53 21.75 -4.40
C TRP A 253 3.18 22.59 -3.16
N MET A 254 3.07 23.91 -3.33
CA MET A 254 2.70 24.84 -2.27
C MET A 254 1.18 25.01 -2.21
N GLU A 255 0.49 25.07 -3.36
CA GLU A 255 -0.98 25.19 -3.40
C GLU A 255 -1.73 23.85 -3.24
N ALA A 256 -1.25 22.77 -3.83
CA ALA A 256 -1.95 21.48 -3.81
C ALA A 256 -2.09 20.92 -2.39
N VAL A 257 -1.11 21.18 -1.52
CA VAL A 257 -1.16 20.74 -0.11
C VAL A 257 -2.23 21.50 0.71
N LEU A 258 -2.64 22.69 0.25
CA LEU A 258 -3.76 23.45 0.80
C LEU A 258 -5.11 22.99 0.24
N GLY A 259 -5.09 22.15 -0.81
CA GLY A 259 -6.27 21.58 -1.47
C GLY A 259 -7.24 20.90 -0.51
N TYR A 260 -6.74 20.25 0.54
CA TYR A 260 -7.59 19.59 1.54
C TYR A 260 -8.53 20.56 2.27
N ILE A 261 -8.07 21.79 2.51
CA ILE A 261 -8.85 22.84 3.18
C ILE A 261 -9.94 23.32 2.23
N SER A 262 -9.57 23.70 1.01
CA SER A 262 -10.53 24.12 -0.01
C SER A 262 -11.54 23.02 -0.36
N ALA A 263 -11.15 21.75 -0.36
CA ALA A 263 -12.07 20.63 -0.59
C ALA A 263 -13.10 20.50 0.55
N THR A 264 -12.70 20.81 1.78
CA THR A 264 -13.59 20.86 2.95
C THR A 264 -14.54 22.07 2.85
N ILE A 265 -14.02 23.24 2.47
CA ILE A 265 -14.82 24.45 2.23
C ILE A 265 -15.85 24.17 1.14
N GLU A 266 -15.41 23.64 -0.01
CA GLU A 266 -16.27 23.35 -1.16
C GLU A 266 -17.38 22.37 -0.81
N TYR A 267 -17.08 21.30 -0.05
CA TYR A 267 -18.08 20.34 0.40
C TYR A 267 -19.22 21.02 1.18
N TRP A 268 -18.88 21.85 2.17
CA TRP A 268 -19.87 22.52 3.00
C TRP A 268 -20.57 23.68 2.29
N ARG A 269 -19.87 24.39 1.40
CA ARG A 269 -20.46 25.40 0.50
C ARG A 269 -21.54 24.79 -0.38
N LEU A 270 -21.28 23.62 -0.99
CA LEU A 270 -22.26 22.88 -1.80
C LEU A 270 -23.49 22.40 -1.00
N LYS A 271 -23.35 22.25 0.32
CA LYS A 271 -24.45 21.91 1.23
C LYS A 271 -25.19 23.13 1.79
N GLY A 272 -24.76 24.35 1.48
CA GLY A 272 -25.32 25.59 2.03
C GLY A 272 -24.94 25.86 3.48
N GLU A 273 -23.92 25.18 4.01
CA GLU A 273 -23.50 25.25 5.42
C GLU A 273 -22.00 25.57 5.53
N GLU A 274 -21.50 26.50 4.71
CA GLU A 274 -20.06 26.75 4.50
C GLU A 274 -19.25 26.77 5.80
N GLU A 275 -19.66 27.54 6.82
CA GLU A 275 -18.93 27.67 8.09
C GLU A 275 -18.58 26.35 8.81
N LYS A 276 -19.29 25.25 8.53
CA LYS A 276 -18.98 23.93 9.11
C LYS A 276 -17.61 23.40 8.71
N TRP A 277 -16.99 23.90 7.64
CA TRP A 277 -15.61 23.53 7.30
C TRP A 277 -14.63 23.84 8.44
N ARG A 278 -14.90 24.90 9.21
CA ARG A 278 -14.06 25.30 10.35
C ARG A 278 -14.07 24.26 11.46
N GLU A 279 -15.14 23.49 11.61
CA GLU A 279 -15.22 22.41 12.59
C GLU A 279 -14.17 21.31 12.35
N TYR A 280 -13.66 21.20 11.12
CA TYR A 280 -12.68 20.19 10.71
C TYR A 280 -11.23 20.69 10.75
N TRP A 281 -11.01 21.99 10.85
CA TRP A 281 -9.67 22.61 10.75
C TRP A 281 -9.28 23.48 11.95
N PHE A 282 -10.21 23.81 12.85
CA PHE A 282 -9.96 24.64 14.04
C PHE A 282 -10.50 24.06 15.36
N ASN A 283 -11.46 23.11 15.32
CA ASN A 283 -12.28 22.76 16.49
C ASN A 283 -12.15 21.28 16.94
N GLY A 284 -10.93 20.76 17.07
CA GLY A 284 -10.65 19.46 17.68
C GLY A 284 -10.83 18.26 16.75
N ALA A 285 -10.87 18.47 15.43
CA ALA A 285 -11.06 17.38 14.48
C ALA A 285 -9.74 16.61 14.29
N ARG A 286 -9.85 15.28 14.20
CA ARG A 286 -8.68 14.43 13.97
C ARG A 286 -8.43 14.30 12.48
N SER A 287 -7.39 14.98 11.99
CA SER A 287 -7.01 14.97 10.58
C SER A 287 -5.96 13.89 10.26
N ILE A 288 -6.33 12.93 9.41
CA ILE A 288 -5.47 11.83 8.96
C ILE A 288 -5.15 12.02 7.48
N PHE A 289 -3.86 12.08 7.14
CA PHE A 289 -3.40 12.20 5.76
C PHE A 289 -2.77 10.90 5.25
N PHE A 290 -3.33 10.30 4.21
CA PHE A 290 -2.84 9.08 3.56
C PHE A 290 -2.00 9.41 2.33
N ILE A 291 -0.72 9.08 2.39
CA ILE A 291 0.29 9.48 1.40
C ILE A 291 1.30 8.37 1.10
N GLY A 292 2.01 8.49 -0.03
CA GLY A 292 3.28 7.76 -0.24
C GLY A 292 4.45 8.49 0.44
N LYS A 293 5.56 7.79 0.70
CA LYS A 293 6.72 8.35 1.42
C LYS A 293 7.32 9.62 0.80
N ASP A 294 7.27 9.76 -0.52
CA ASP A 294 7.78 10.96 -1.21
C ASP A 294 7.02 12.23 -0.81
N ASN A 295 5.80 12.08 -0.27
CA ASN A 295 4.95 13.19 0.15
C ASN A 295 5.13 13.60 1.62
N ILE A 296 5.96 12.88 2.39
CA ILE A 296 6.24 13.18 3.81
C ILE A 296 6.66 14.65 4.03
N PRO A 297 7.65 15.21 3.29
CA PRO A 297 8.06 16.58 3.53
C PRO A 297 6.91 17.59 3.33
N PHE A 298 6.01 17.35 2.38
CA PHE A 298 4.90 18.27 2.14
C PHE A 298 3.87 18.25 3.27
N HIS A 299 3.60 17.09 3.87
CA HIS A 299 2.52 16.93 4.86
C HIS A 299 2.98 17.07 6.31
N VAL A 300 4.26 16.84 6.60
CA VAL A 300 4.83 16.94 7.96
C VAL A 300 5.60 18.23 8.17
N ILE A 301 6.11 18.86 7.10
CA ILE A 301 6.90 20.10 7.17
C ILE A 301 6.15 21.27 6.51
N ILE A 302 5.87 21.18 5.20
CA ILE A 302 5.35 22.34 4.43
C ILE A 302 3.94 22.73 4.87
N LEU A 303 2.99 21.79 4.89
CA LEU A 303 1.62 22.07 5.30
C LEU A 303 1.55 22.64 6.73
N PRO A 304 2.13 21.99 7.76
CA PRO A 304 2.14 22.58 9.11
C PRO A 304 2.77 23.98 9.16
N ALA A 305 3.85 24.23 8.42
CA ALA A 305 4.47 25.55 8.35
C ALA A 305 3.53 26.59 7.73
N LEU A 306 2.85 26.26 6.63
CA LEU A 306 1.87 27.13 5.99
C LEU A 306 0.70 27.43 6.93
N LEU A 307 0.15 26.40 7.59
CA LEU A 307 -0.91 26.55 8.59
C LEU A 307 -0.48 27.47 9.74
N MET A 308 0.75 27.32 10.27
CA MET A 308 1.31 28.23 11.28
C MET A 308 1.48 29.65 10.74
N ALA A 309 1.95 29.81 9.49
CA ALA A 309 2.20 31.10 8.87
C ALA A 309 0.94 31.93 8.60
N SER A 310 -0.23 31.27 8.53
CA SER A 310 -1.52 31.95 8.42
C SER A 310 -1.89 32.75 9.69
N GLU A 311 -1.36 32.33 10.85
CA GLU A 311 -1.66 32.87 12.19
C GLU A 311 -3.14 32.80 12.60
N GLU A 312 -3.92 31.92 11.95
CA GLU A 312 -5.36 31.75 12.24
C GLU A 312 -5.65 30.68 13.31
N GLY A 313 -4.64 29.95 13.77
CA GLY A 313 -4.81 28.88 14.75
C GLY A 313 -5.33 27.57 14.16
N TYR A 314 -5.01 27.26 12.89
CA TYR A 314 -5.32 25.96 12.30
C TYR A 314 -4.74 24.81 13.13
N GLU A 315 -5.51 23.73 13.24
CA GLU A 315 -5.03 22.47 13.77
C GLU A 315 -4.04 21.81 12.82
N LEU A 316 -2.95 21.31 13.38
CA LEU A 316 -1.93 20.57 12.63
C LEU A 316 -2.39 19.12 12.41
N PRO A 317 -1.83 18.43 11.40
CA PRO A 317 -2.15 17.03 11.14
C PRO A 317 -2.11 16.16 12.39
N TRP A 318 -3.21 15.46 12.69
CA TRP A 318 -3.26 14.53 13.81
C TRP A 318 -2.32 13.34 13.58
N THR A 319 -2.31 12.82 12.34
CA THR A 319 -1.25 11.92 11.84
C THR A 319 -1.12 11.99 10.32
N VAL A 320 0.04 11.54 9.83
CA VAL A 320 0.35 11.38 8.40
C VAL A 320 0.73 9.93 8.17
N SER A 321 -0.20 9.12 7.65
CA SER A 321 0.04 7.72 7.31
C SER A 321 0.77 7.64 5.97
N SER A 322 2.09 7.42 6.04
CA SER A 322 2.93 7.25 4.85
C SER A 322 3.25 5.78 4.57
N THR A 323 3.06 5.36 3.34
CA THR A 323 3.43 4.03 2.83
C THR A 323 4.75 4.03 2.07
N GLU A 324 5.41 2.87 2.10
CA GLU A 324 6.54 2.54 1.22
C GLU A 324 6.04 2.22 -0.20
N PHE A 325 6.93 1.87 -1.14
CA PHE A 325 6.50 1.64 -2.52
C PHE A 325 5.90 0.26 -2.72
N LEU A 326 4.80 0.21 -3.48
CA LEU A 326 4.39 -1.03 -4.15
C LEU A 326 5.23 -1.19 -5.42
N MET A 327 5.95 -2.29 -5.51
CA MET A 327 6.69 -2.75 -6.68
C MET A 327 5.81 -3.67 -7.52
N PHE A 328 6.13 -3.83 -8.80
CA PHE A 328 5.43 -4.71 -9.75
C PHE A 328 6.45 -5.61 -10.43
N GLU A 329 6.34 -6.92 -10.21
CA GLU A 329 7.24 -7.92 -10.80
C GLU A 329 8.73 -7.58 -10.60
N GLY A 330 9.09 -7.17 -9.38
CA GLY A 330 10.46 -6.79 -8.99
C GLY A 330 10.91 -5.41 -9.47
N LYS A 331 10.07 -4.68 -10.21
CA LYS A 331 10.38 -3.36 -10.78
C LYS A 331 9.53 -2.27 -10.17
N LYS A 332 10.03 -1.03 -10.19
CA LYS A 332 9.19 0.14 -9.85
C LYS A 332 8.14 0.32 -10.94
N PHE A 333 6.94 0.73 -10.54
CA PHE A 333 5.94 1.20 -11.50
C PHE A 333 6.56 2.30 -12.37
N SER A 334 6.38 2.19 -13.69
CA SER A 334 6.97 3.11 -14.65
C SER A 334 5.98 3.38 -15.78
N LYS A 335 5.51 4.62 -15.84
CA LYS A 335 4.58 5.06 -16.88
C LYS A 335 5.22 5.00 -18.27
N SER A 336 6.45 5.50 -18.40
CA SER A 336 7.17 5.55 -19.68
C SER A 336 7.54 4.17 -20.21
N GLN A 337 7.83 3.22 -19.31
CA GLN A 337 8.15 1.84 -19.68
C GLN A 337 6.94 0.90 -19.68
N ARG A 338 5.72 1.43 -19.42
CA ARG A 338 4.47 0.65 -19.27
C ARG A 338 4.61 -0.53 -18.28
N ILE A 339 5.28 -0.29 -17.15
CA ILE A 339 5.46 -1.28 -16.07
C ILE A 339 4.43 -1.00 -14.97
N GLY A 340 3.52 -1.94 -14.78
CA GLY A 340 2.45 -1.88 -13.78
C GLY A 340 1.08 -2.13 -14.39
N VAL A 341 0.06 -2.03 -13.54
CA VAL A 341 -1.35 -2.10 -13.91
C VAL A 341 -2.03 -0.78 -13.57
N TRP A 342 -2.80 -0.24 -14.51
CA TRP A 342 -3.59 0.98 -14.31
C TRP A 342 -4.96 0.66 -13.74
N ILE A 343 -5.56 1.64 -13.05
CA ILE A 343 -6.81 1.40 -12.31
C ILE A 343 -8.02 1.17 -13.23
N ASP A 344 -8.00 1.70 -14.46
CA ASP A 344 -8.98 1.39 -15.50
C ASP A 344 -8.80 -0.03 -16.03
N GLU A 345 -7.58 -0.38 -16.45
CA GLU A 345 -7.21 -1.71 -16.93
C GLU A 345 -7.54 -2.80 -15.90
N ALA A 346 -7.25 -2.58 -14.62
CA ALA A 346 -7.58 -3.50 -13.53
C ALA A 346 -9.07 -3.88 -13.50
N LEU A 347 -9.97 -2.89 -13.69
CA LEU A 347 -11.41 -3.12 -13.66
C LEU A 347 -11.93 -3.92 -14.86
N GLU A 348 -11.24 -3.84 -16.00
CA GLU A 348 -11.54 -4.66 -17.18
C GLU A 348 -11.08 -6.12 -16.97
N MET A 349 -10.02 -6.31 -16.19
CA MET A 349 -9.46 -7.63 -15.88
C MET A 349 -10.31 -8.39 -14.86
N PHE A 350 -10.50 -7.84 -13.66
CA PHE A 350 -11.11 -8.57 -12.54
C PHE A 350 -12.03 -7.69 -11.68
N PRO A 351 -12.97 -8.30 -10.93
CA PRO A 351 -13.83 -7.55 -10.02
C PRO A 351 -13.02 -6.68 -9.05
N VAL A 352 -13.53 -5.47 -8.80
CA VAL A 352 -12.86 -4.46 -7.95
C VAL A 352 -12.40 -5.00 -6.60
N ASP A 353 -13.23 -5.81 -5.93
CA ASP A 353 -12.92 -6.31 -4.59
C ASP A 353 -11.76 -7.31 -4.57
N TYR A 354 -11.44 -7.94 -5.70
CA TYR A 354 -10.24 -8.80 -5.84
C TYR A 354 -8.99 -7.94 -5.75
N TRP A 355 -8.98 -6.80 -6.45
CA TRP A 355 -7.90 -5.83 -6.39
C TRP A 355 -7.79 -5.18 -5.03
N ARG A 356 -8.91 -4.72 -4.47
CA ARG A 356 -8.92 -4.09 -3.14
C ARG A 356 -8.36 -5.04 -2.08
N TYR A 357 -8.87 -6.27 -2.00
CA TYR A 357 -8.38 -7.26 -1.04
C TYR A 357 -6.89 -7.54 -1.23
N THR A 358 -6.46 -7.86 -2.46
CA THR A 358 -5.06 -8.20 -2.74
C THR A 358 -4.14 -7.05 -2.34
N LEU A 359 -4.41 -5.82 -2.79
CA LEU A 359 -3.56 -4.66 -2.49
C LEU A 359 -3.50 -4.35 -0.99
N LEU A 360 -4.63 -4.44 -0.29
CA LEU A 360 -4.68 -4.20 1.15
C LEU A 360 -3.95 -5.28 1.95
N SER A 361 -4.02 -6.55 1.50
CA SER A 361 -3.29 -7.67 2.12
C SER A 361 -1.77 -7.56 2.01
N ILE A 362 -1.27 -6.77 1.06
CA ILE A 362 0.16 -6.50 0.83
C ILE A 362 0.52 -5.02 0.94
N ARG A 363 -0.31 -4.23 1.64
CA ARG A 363 -0.09 -2.79 1.80
C ARG A 363 1.35 -2.53 2.31
N PRO A 364 2.16 -1.69 1.64
CA PRO A 364 3.54 -1.44 2.00
C PRO A 364 3.67 -0.54 3.23
N GLU A 365 3.45 -1.07 4.43
CA GLU A 365 3.43 -0.28 5.68
C GLU A 365 4.84 -0.03 6.26
N VAL A 366 5.72 -1.03 6.17
CA VAL A 366 7.06 -1.00 6.82
C VAL A 366 8.21 -1.00 5.82
N ARG A 367 8.02 -1.68 4.69
CA ARG A 367 9.01 -1.83 3.61
C ARG A 367 8.29 -1.88 2.27
N ASP A 368 9.04 -1.67 1.19
CA ASP A 368 8.51 -1.87 -0.16
C ASP A 368 7.95 -3.30 -0.28
N THR A 369 6.79 -3.46 -0.92
CA THR A 369 6.15 -4.76 -1.17
C THR A 369 6.05 -5.02 -2.67
N ASN A 370 6.13 -6.28 -3.09
CA ASN A 370 6.09 -6.64 -4.50
C ASN A 370 4.76 -7.27 -4.86
N PHE A 371 4.06 -6.68 -5.83
CA PHE A 371 2.93 -7.30 -6.50
C PHE A 371 3.45 -8.27 -7.56
N THR A 372 2.94 -9.49 -7.54
CA THR A 372 3.08 -10.45 -8.64
C THR A 372 1.73 -11.07 -8.98
N TRP A 373 1.60 -11.62 -10.18
CA TRP A 373 0.36 -12.29 -10.58
C TRP A 373 0.11 -13.60 -9.82
N GLU A 374 1.16 -14.32 -9.41
CA GLU A 374 1.01 -15.53 -8.58
C GLU A 374 0.44 -15.16 -7.21
N LEU A 375 0.93 -14.06 -6.63
CA LEU A 375 0.39 -13.52 -5.39
C LEU A 375 -1.07 -13.11 -5.56
N PHE A 376 -1.43 -12.45 -6.67
CA PHE A 376 -2.83 -12.12 -6.95
C PHE A 376 -3.71 -13.38 -7.03
N LEU A 377 -3.26 -14.40 -7.75
CA LEU A 377 -3.96 -15.69 -7.85
C LEU A 377 -4.10 -16.37 -6.48
N GLU A 378 -3.03 -16.37 -5.66
CA GLU A 378 -3.05 -16.91 -4.31
C GLU A 378 -4.09 -16.20 -3.44
N LYS A 379 -4.07 -14.85 -3.40
CA LYS A 379 -5.02 -14.08 -2.58
C LYS A 379 -6.46 -14.23 -3.03
N VAL A 380 -6.72 -14.30 -4.34
CA VAL A 380 -8.08 -14.49 -4.85
C VAL A 380 -8.56 -15.93 -4.64
N ASN A 381 -7.74 -16.93 -4.96
CA ASN A 381 -8.18 -18.31 -4.93
C ASN A 381 -8.17 -18.87 -3.50
N ALA A 382 -7.08 -18.72 -2.77
CA ALA A 382 -6.93 -19.32 -1.45
C ALA A 382 -7.69 -18.55 -0.36
N ASP A 383 -7.52 -17.23 -0.31
CA ASP A 383 -8.14 -16.44 0.77
C ASP A 383 -9.60 -16.10 0.46
N LEU A 384 -9.89 -15.51 -0.71
CA LEU A 384 -11.25 -15.10 -1.04
C LEU A 384 -12.14 -16.31 -1.40
N ASN A 385 -11.77 -17.13 -2.37
CA ASN A 385 -12.63 -18.21 -2.85
C ASN A 385 -12.68 -19.41 -1.87
N ASP A 386 -11.53 -20.03 -1.59
CA ASP A 386 -11.43 -21.31 -0.86
C ASP A 386 -11.65 -21.15 0.65
N THR A 387 -11.37 -19.97 1.22
CA THR A 387 -11.55 -19.71 2.65
C THR A 387 -12.85 -18.95 2.92
N LEU A 388 -12.93 -17.67 2.54
CA LEU A 388 -14.07 -16.79 2.87
C LEU A 388 -15.36 -17.24 2.15
N GLY A 389 -15.28 -17.37 0.82
CA GLY A 389 -16.39 -17.76 -0.03
C GLY A 389 -16.96 -19.12 0.33
N ASN A 390 -16.07 -20.11 0.49
CA ASN A 390 -16.45 -21.47 0.85
C ASN A 390 -17.20 -21.53 2.19
N PHE A 391 -16.70 -20.86 3.24
CA PHE A 391 -17.36 -20.87 4.54
C PHE A 391 -18.78 -20.27 4.48
N ILE A 392 -18.90 -19.08 3.87
CA ILE A 392 -20.18 -18.37 3.77
C ILE A 392 -21.16 -19.19 2.94
N HIS A 393 -20.72 -19.68 1.78
CA HIS A 393 -21.56 -20.47 0.88
C HIS A 393 -22.04 -21.76 1.53
N ARG A 394 -21.14 -22.52 2.18
CA ARG A 394 -21.51 -23.77 2.88
C ARG A 394 -22.49 -23.51 4.00
N THR A 395 -22.22 -22.52 4.85
CA THR A 395 -23.09 -22.17 5.98
C THR A 395 -24.51 -21.89 5.51
N LEU A 396 -24.66 -20.98 4.53
CA LEU A 396 -25.98 -20.62 3.99
C LEU A 396 -26.63 -21.77 3.21
N THR A 397 -25.86 -22.59 2.48
CA THR A 397 -26.38 -23.78 1.78
C THR A 397 -26.97 -24.80 2.74
N PHE A 398 -26.25 -25.11 3.81
CA PHE A 398 -26.74 -26.07 4.80
C PHE A 398 -27.90 -25.51 5.63
N LEU A 399 -27.89 -24.21 5.92
CA LEU A 399 -29.03 -23.52 6.51
C LEU A 399 -30.28 -23.65 5.64
N CYS A 400 -30.15 -23.39 4.34
CA CYS A 400 -31.23 -23.54 3.38
C CYS A 400 -31.72 -24.98 3.22
N ARG A 401 -30.78 -25.93 3.15
CA ARG A 401 -31.09 -27.34 2.94
C ARG A 401 -31.82 -27.98 4.11
N PHE A 402 -31.44 -27.65 5.35
CA PHE A 402 -31.92 -28.36 6.54
C PHE A 402 -32.91 -27.55 7.39
N PHE A 403 -32.96 -26.24 7.22
CA PHE A 403 -33.76 -25.35 8.06
C PHE A 403 -34.57 -24.32 7.25
N ASP A 404 -34.95 -24.64 6.00
CA ASP A 404 -35.83 -23.78 5.17
C ASP A 404 -35.30 -22.33 5.02
N CYS A 405 -33.97 -22.20 4.96
CA CYS A 405 -33.26 -20.92 4.94
C CYS A 405 -33.61 -20.01 6.13
N LYS A 406 -33.99 -20.58 7.29
CA LYS A 406 -34.26 -19.85 8.53
C LYS A 406 -33.18 -20.16 9.54
N VAL A 407 -32.70 -19.11 10.20
CA VAL A 407 -31.71 -19.23 11.29
C VAL A 407 -32.33 -20.05 12.44
N PRO A 408 -31.79 -21.22 12.80
CA PRO A 408 -32.35 -22.01 13.88
C PRO A 408 -32.17 -21.30 15.24
N PRO A 409 -32.98 -21.67 16.26
CA PRO A 409 -32.75 -21.20 17.62
C PRO A 409 -31.37 -21.64 18.15
N GLU A 410 -30.83 -20.86 19.07
CA GLU A 410 -29.64 -21.25 19.83
C GLU A 410 -30.05 -22.38 20.81
N GLY A 411 -29.52 -23.59 20.59
CA GLY A 411 -29.65 -24.69 21.54
C GLY A 411 -28.53 -24.66 22.58
N GLU A 412 -28.27 -25.79 23.24
CA GLU A 412 -27.16 -25.88 24.20
C GLU A 412 -25.81 -25.74 23.51
N LEU A 413 -25.05 -24.71 23.88
CA LEU A 413 -23.71 -24.46 23.35
C LEU A 413 -22.69 -25.40 23.99
N THR A 414 -22.02 -26.18 23.16
CA THR A 414 -20.82 -26.93 23.57
C THR A 414 -19.64 -25.99 23.75
N GLU A 415 -18.53 -26.50 24.32
CA GLU A 415 -17.32 -25.68 24.49
C GLU A 415 -16.73 -25.23 23.14
N ALA A 416 -16.87 -26.04 22.09
CA ALA A 416 -16.43 -25.67 20.75
C ALA A 416 -17.24 -24.48 20.19
N ASP A 417 -18.55 -24.45 20.44
CA ASP A 417 -19.44 -23.37 19.99
C ASP A 417 -19.12 -22.06 20.73
N ARG A 418 -18.95 -22.15 22.05
CA ARG A 418 -18.54 -21.01 22.89
C ARG A 418 -17.17 -20.48 22.47
N GLN A 419 -16.23 -21.37 22.14
CA GLN A 419 -14.93 -20.98 21.64
C GLN A 419 -15.05 -20.23 20.31
N MET A 420 -15.86 -20.71 19.37
CA MET A 420 -16.06 -20.03 18.09
C MET A 420 -16.67 -18.63 18.27
N LEU A 421 -17.65 -18.48 19.15
CA LEU A 421 -18.22 -17.15 19.47
C LEU A 421 -17.17 -16.22 20.12
N ARG A 422 -16.31 -16.73 21.01
CA ARG A 422 -15.19 -15.95 21.56
C ARG A 422 -14.17 -15.54 20.48
N GLU A 423 -13.92 -16.38 19.48
CA GLU A 423 -13.05 -16.04 18.35
C GLU A 423 -13.64 -14.92 17.48
N VAL A 424 -14.98 -14.82 17.36
CA VAL A 424 -15.64 -13.69 16.70
C VAL A 424 -15.37 -12.39 17.44
N GLU A 425 -15.56 -12.37 18.77
CA GLU A 425 -15.33 -11.16 19.56
C GLU A 425 -13.85 -10.76 19.58
N ARG A 426 -12.93 -11.73 19.69
CA ARG A 426 -11.48 -11.49 19.56
C ARG A 426 -11.11 -10.89 18.21
N ALA A 427 -11.72 -11.36 17.12
CA ALA A 427 -11.48 -10.84 15.78
C ALA A 427 -11.96 -9.38 15.65
N LYS A 428 -13.13 -9.04 16.21
CA LYS A 428 -13.63 -7.66 16.26
C LYS A 428 -12.73 -6.73 17.08
N GLU A 429 -12.32 -7.16 18.27
CA GLU A 429 -11.41 -6.39 19.14
C GLU A 429 -10.05 -6.16 18.46
N ALA A 430 -9.50 -7.21 17.84
CA ALA A 430 -8.24 -7.11 17.10
C ALA A 430 -8.38 -6.17 15.88
N TYR A 431 -9.46 -6.28 15.12
CA TYR A 431 -9.77 -5.41 13.99
C TYR A 431 -9.86 -3.94 14.41
N ASP A 432 -10.63 -3.63 15.46
CA ASP A 432 -10.80 -2.28 15.99
C ASP A 432 -9.48 -1.68 16.47
N ARG A 433 -8.69 -2.46 17.21
CA ARG A 433 -7.36 -2.04 17.68
C ARG A 433 -6.42 -1.76 16.51
N LEU A 434 -6.34 -2.67 15.55
CA LEU A 434 -5.42 -2.56 14.41
C LEU A 434 -5.77 -1.37 13.52
N LEU A 435 -7.06 -1.15 13.19
CA LEU A 435 -7.47 0.03 12.41
C LEU A 435 -7.37 1.32 13.22
N GLY A 436 -7.59 1.28 14.53
CA GLY A 436 -7.29 2.41 15.43
C GLY A 436 -5.82 2.85 15.40
N GLU A 437 -4.90 1.90 15.16
CA GLU A 437 -3.47 2.14 14.93
C GLU A 437 -3.08 2.29 13.44
N ILE A 438 -4.06 2.28 12.52
CA ILE A 438 -3.86 2.37 11.06
C ILE A 438 -2.98 1.22 10.51
N ARG A 439 -3.04 0.04 11.13
CA ARG A 439 -2.42 -1.22 10.68
C ARG A 439 -3.36 -1.99 9.76
N ILE A 440 -3.63 -1.41 8.60
CA ILE A 440 -4.63 -1.89 7.63
C ILE A 440 -4.29 -3.31 7.14
N GLN A 441 -3.01 -3.58 6.85
CA GLN A 441 -2.59 -4.89 6.37
C GLN A 441 -2.93 -6.02 7.36
N GLN A 442 -2.64 -5.81 8.64
CA GLN A 442 -2.89 -6.78 9.71
C GLN A 442 -4.39 -6.91 10.01
N ALA A 443 -5.15 -5.82 9.87
CA ALA A 443 -6.60 -5.84 10.06
C ALA A 443 -7.30 -6.71 9.00
N VAL A 444 -6.87 -6.66 7.73
CA VAL A 444 -7.39 -7.55 6.66
C VAL A 444 -7.13 -9.02 7.00
N GLN A 445 -5.91 -9.35 7.46
CA GLN A 445 -5.53 -10.72 7.81
C GLN A 445 -6.40 -11.31 8.93
N THR A 446 -6.85 -10.48 9.87
CA THR A 446 -7.74 -10.89 10.96
C THR A 446 -9.06 -11.46 10.43
N VAL A 447 -9.59 -10.90 9.33
CA VAL A 447 -10.85 -11.36 8.72
C VAL A 447 -10.69 -12.74 8.09
N THR A 448 -9.61 -12.93 7.33
CA THR A 448 -9.32 -14.23 6.70
C THR A 448 -9.02 -15.30 7.75
N GLU A 449 -8.32 -14.94 8.83
CA GLU A 449 -8.04 -15.87 9.93
C GLU A 449 -9.31 -16.30 10.68
N LEU A 450 -10.26 -15.39 10.90
CA LEU A 450 -11.58 -15.74 11.44
C LEU A 450 -12.29 -16.76 10.55
N ALA A 451 -12.27 -16.55 9.23
CA ALA A 451 -12.88 -17.48 8.28
C ALA A 451 -12.17 -18.85 8.24
N ARG A 452 -10.85 -18.91 8.41
CA ARG A 452 -10.11 -20.19 8.53
C ARG A 452 -10.52 -20.96 9.77
N LYS A 453 -10.57 -20.29 10.93
CA LYS A 453 -11.05 -20.88 12.19
C LYS A 453 -12.49 -21.36 12.06
N ALA A 454 -13.35 -20.60 11.39
CA ALA A 454 -14.74 -20.95 11.16
C ALA A 454 -14.90 -22.17 10.23
N ASN A 455 -14.10 -22.26 9.15
CA ASN A 455 -14.05 -23.46 8.31
C ASN A 455 -13.62 -24.70 9.10
N LYS A 456 -12.60 -24.57 9.95
CA LYS A 456 -12.15 -25.66 10.82
C LYS A 456 -13.25 -26.10 11.78
N TYR A 457 -13.86 -25.15 12.50
CA TYR A 457 -15.00 -25.41 13.38
C TYR A 457 -16.14 -26.15 12.62
N PHE A 458 -16.52 -25.65 11.45
CA PHE A 458 -17.57 -26.24 10.63
C PHE A 458 -17.22 -27.67 10.20
N ASN A 459 -15.95 -27.92 9.86
CA ASN A 459 -15.46 -29.23 9.44
C ASN A 459 -15.38 -30.24 10.59
N ASP A 460 -14.88 -29.82 11.75
CA ASP A 460 -14.70 -30.67 12.92
C ASP A 460 -16.09 -31.07 13.50
N ARG A 461 -17.07 -30.15 13.44
CA ARG A 461 -18.43 -30.37 13.96
C ARG A 461 -19.37 -31.12 13.02
N GLN A 462 -19.07 -31.18 11.72
CA GLN A 462 -19.80 -31.98 10.72
C GLN A 462 -21.35 -31.83 10.74
N PRO A 463 -21.90 -30.59 10.70
CA PRO A 463 -23.36 -30.38 10.81
C PRO A 463 -24.17 -31.10 9.73
N TRP A 464 -23.57 -31.39 8.56
CA TRP A 464 -24.23 -32.14 7.48
C TRP A 464 -24.44 -33.63 7.78
N ARG A 465 -23.67 -34.21 8.69
CA ARG A 465 -23.92 -35.57 9.21
C ARG A 465 -24.93 -35.52 10.35
N LEU A 466 -24.75 -34.56 11.26
CA LEU A 466 -25.62 -34.38 12.42
C LEU A 466 -27.06 -34.02 12.02
N ALA A 467 -27.28 -33.34 10.91
CA ALA A 467 -28.63 -33.00 10.45
C ALA A 467 -29.58 -34.21 10.32
N ALA A 468 -29.05 -35.42 10.08
CA ALA A 468 -29.84 -36.65 10.02
C ALA A 468 -29.96 -37.39 11.35
N SER A 469 -29.00 -37.23 12.28
CA SER A 469 -28.91 -38.03 13.51
C SER A 469 -29.17 -37.23 14.80
N ASN A 470 -28.87 -35.94 14.80
CA ASN A 470 -29.05 -35.00 15.91
C ASN A 470 -29.34 -33.59 15.36
N GLN A 471 -30.61 -33.34 15.06
CA GLN A 471 -31.05 -32.09 14.40
C GLN A 471 -30.86 -30.86 15.29
N GLU A 472 -30.97 -30.99 16.61
CA GLU A 472 -30.76 -29.89 17.56
C GLU A 472 -29.31 -29.42 17.59
N GLU A 473 -28.36 -30.34 17.59
CA GLU A 473 -26.94 -29.98 17.57
C GLU A 473 -26.54 -29.37 16.21
N ALA A 474 -27.07 -29.91 15.11
CA ALA A 474 -26.89 -29.31 13.78
C ALA A 474 -27.47 -27.89 13.70
N ALA A 475 -28.62 -27.64 14.34
CA ALA A 475 -29.21 -26.33 14.49
C ALA A 475 -28.28 -25.36 15.23
N THR A 476 -27.76 -25.74 16.41
CA THR A 476 -26.83 -24.90 17.18
C THR A 476 -25.56 -24.56 16.38
N ILE A 477 -24.98 -25.53 15.68
CA ILE A 477 -23.78 -25.30 14.86
C ILE A 477 -24.06 -24.30 13.74
N LEU A 478 -25.21 -24.42 13.06
CA LEU A 478 -25.60 -23.50 11.98
C LEU A 478 -26.00 -22.13 12.51
N HIS A 479 -26.55 -22.04 13.72
CA HIS A 479 -26.78 -20.78 14.42
C HIS A 479 -25.45 -20.04 14.61
N VAL A 480 -24.47 -20.69 15.25
CA VAL A 480 -23.14 -20.13 15.50
C VAL A 480 -22.44 -19.77 14.18
N ALA A 481 -22.46 -20.66 13.20
CA ALA A 481 -21.86 -20.38 11.88
C ALA A 481 -22.50 -19.16 11.20
N SER A 482 -23.81 -18.98 11.32
CA SER A 482 -24.52 -17.83 10.75
C SER A 482 -24.12 -16.51 11.45
N ARG A 483 -23.90 -16.53 12.77
CA ARG A 483 -23.34 -15.39 13.52
C ARG A 483 -21.92 -15.04 13.04
N VAL A 484 -21.11 -16.03 12.66
CA VAL A 484 -19.79 -15.77 12.05
C VAL A 484 -19.93 -15.13 10.68
N VAL A 485 -20.88 -15.57 9.84
CA VAL A 485 -21.13 -14.96 8.51
C VAL A 485 -21.51 -13.48 8.63
N GLU A 486 -22.37 -13.14 9.59
CA GLU A 486 -22.72 -11.75 9.91
C GLU A 486 -21.51 -10.93 10.37
N ALA A 487 -20.66 -11.48 11.23
CA ALA A 487 -19.44 -10.81 11.65
C ALA A 487 -18.49 -10.56 10.46
N LEU A 488 -18.31 -11.55 9.58
CA LEU A 488 -17.51 -11.40 8.35
C LEU A 488 -18.09 -10.32 7.43
N ALA A 489 -19.42 -10.24 7.29
CA ALA A 489 -20.07 -9.21 6.49
C ALA A 489 -19.72 -7.80 6.98
N SER A 490 -19.74 -7.59 8.31
CA SER A 490 -19.37 -6.31 8.93
C SER A 490 -17.88 -5.99 8.78
N LEU A 491 -16.99 -6.95 9.06
CA LEU A 491 -15.54 -6.71 9.01
C LEU A 491 -15.02 -6.48 7.59
N LEU A 492 -15.66 -7.10 6.58
CA LEU A 492 -15.29 -6.93 5.17
C LEU A 492 -15.71 -5.58 4.59
N GLU A 493 -16.62 -4.84 5.22
CA GLU A 493 -17.21 -3.62 4.64
C GLU A 493 -16.16 -2.54 4.32
N ALA A 494 -15.12 -2.42 5.15
CA ALA A 494 -14.02 -1.47 4.90
C ALA A 494 -13.10 -1.93 3.75
N PHE A 495 -12.96 -3.24 3.52
CA PHE A 495 -11.96 -3.80 2.60
C PHE A 495 -12.55 -4.16 1.24
N THR A 496 -13.66 -4.89 1.22
CA THR A 496 -14.35 -5.41 0.03
C THR A 496 -15.83 -5.04 0.10
N PRO A 497 -16.18 -3.76 -0.12
CA PRO A 497 -17.52 -3.25 0.14
C PRO A 497 -18.60 -3.88 -0.74
N THR A 498 -18.25 -4.32 -1.96
CA THR A 498 -19.22 -4.96 -2.87
C THR A 498 -19.58 -6.35 -2.36
N VAL A 499 -18.60 -7.14 -1.98
CA VAL A 499 -18.75 -8.47 -1.39
C VAL A 499 -19.49 -8.39 -0.06
N ALA A 500 -19.12 -7.44 0.81
CA ALA A 500 -19.80 -7.23 2.08
C ALA A 500 -21.30 -6.96 1.87
N LEU A 501 -21.65 -6.08 0.92
CA LEU A 501 -23.03 -5.81 0.55
C LEU A 501 -23.76 -7.04 0.02
N GLU A 502 -23.11 -7.89 -0.77
CA GLU A 502 -23.69 -9.15 -1.24
C GLU A 502 -23.94 -10.14 -0.09
N ILE A 503 -23.07 -10.18 0.92
CA ILE A 503 -23.30 -10.98 2.13
C ILE A 503 -24.51 -10.44 2.89
N TRP A 504 -24.59 -9.12 3.11
CA TRP A 504 -25.74 -8.47 3.75
C TRP A 504 -27.06 -8.76 3.00
N ARG A 505 -27.04 -8.71 1.67
CA ARG A 505 -28.18 -9.10 0.81
C ARG A 505 -28.58 -10.55 1.00
N MET A 506 -27.62 -11.47 1.06
CA MET A 506 -27.91 -12.89 1.32
C MET A 506 -28.46 -13.11 2.73
N LEU A 507 -27.96 -12.38 3.72
CA LEU A 507 -28.50 -12.41 5.08
C LEU A 507 -29.86 -11.71 5.19
N LYS A 508 -30.30 -10.94 4.18
CA LYS A 508 -31.48 -10.05 4.25
C LYS A 508 -31.44 -9.13 5.47
N LEU A 509 -30.26 -8.58 5.75
CA LEU A 509 -30.01 -7.64 6.83
C LEU A 509 -29.33 -6.38 6.30
N LYS A 510 -29.52 -5.27 7.00
CA LYS A 510 -28.75 -4.05 6.82
C LYS A 510 -27.54 -4.06 7.76
N PRO A 511 -26.42 -3.39 7.40
CA PRO A 511 -25.32 -3.18 8.33
C PRO A 511 -25.82 -2.62 9.67
N GLY A 512 -25.38 -3.22 10.78
CA GLY A 512 -25.78 -2.87 12.14
C GLY A 512 -27.02 -3.61 12.67
N GLU A 513 -27.76 -4.33 11.83
CA GLU A 513 -28.81 -5.25 12.30
C GLU A 513 -28.22 -6.58 12.78
N ASN A 514 -28.80 -7.14 13.84
CA ASN A 514 -28.35 -8.42 14.38
C ASN A 514 -29.18 -9.58 13.83
N LEU A 515 -28.51 -10.66 13.44
CA LEU A 515 -29.17 -11.91 13.05
C LEU A 515 -29.86 -12.55 14.27
N LYS A 516 -31.15 -12.90 14.11
CA LYS A 516 -31.98 -13.52 15.16
C LYS A 516 -32.44 -14.92 14.75
N ALA A 517 -32.77 -15.75 15.73
CA ALA A 517 -33.47 -17.01 15.48
C ALA A 517 -34.78 -16.77 14.72
N GLY A 518 -35.12 -17.68 13.81
CA GLY A 518 -36.25 -17.59 12.90
C GLY A 518 -36.07 -16.64 11.71
N HIS A 519 -34.97 -15.88 11.66
CA HIS A 519 -34.72 -14.94 10.56
C HIS A 519 -34.54 -15.67 9.23
N GLN A 520 -35.22 -15.19 8.19
CA GLN A 520 -35.16 -15.76 6.85
C GLN A 520 -33.98 -15.18 6.06
N VAL A 521 -33.07 -16.03 5.58
CA VAL A 521 -32.02 -15.65 4.64
C VAL A 521 -32.47 -15.85 3.19
N ALA A 522 -31.73 -15.30 2.23
CA ALA A 522 -31.90 -15.57 0.81
C ALA A 522 -31.17 -16.87 0.41
N LEU A 523 -31.50 -17.39 -0.78
CA LEU A 523 -30.76 -18.51 -1.34
C LEU A 523 -29.29 -18.13 -1.56
N PRO A 524 -28.35 -19.00 -1.17
CA PRO A 524 -26.93 -18.72 -1.32
C PRO A 524 -26.53 -18.67 -2.78
N LYS A 525 -25.56 -17.81 -3.07
CA LYS A 525 -24.84 -17.76 -4.35
C LYS A 525 -23.34 -17.70 -4.12
N PRO A 526 -22.51 -18.28 -5.00
CA PRO A 526 -21.06 -18.12 -4.92
C PRO A 526 -20.67 -16.63 -4.94
N LEU A 527 -19.88 -16.21 -3.95
CA LEU A 527 -19.39 -14.82 -3.83
C LEU A 527 -18.19 -14.54 -4.73
N PHE A 528 -17.36 -15.57 -4.94
CA PHE A 528 -16.11 -15.48 -5.67
C PHE A 528 -16.06 -16.61 -6.70
N ARG A 529 -15.38 -16.35 -7.81
CA ARG A 529 -14.92 -17.37 -8.75
C ARG A 529 -13.39 -17.50 -8.70
N LYS A 530 -12.89 -18.71 -8.91
CA LYS A 530 -11.45 -18.92 -9.08
C LYS A 530 -10.97 -18.23 -10.36
N VAL A 531 -9.75 -17.73 -10.29
CA VAL A 531 -9.03 -17.14 -11.42
C VAL A 531 -7.93 -18.11 -11.82
N SER A 532 -7.80 -18.36 -13.12
CA SER A 532 -6.72 -19.18 -13.66
C SER A 532 -5.57 -18.32 -14.13
N LEU A 533 -4.37 -18.90 -14.18
CA LEU A 533 -3.22 -18.20 -14.74
C LEU A 533 -3.45 -17.81 -16.21
N LYS A 534 -4.02 -18.72 -17.00
CA LYS A 534 -4.36 -18.47 -18.40
C LYS A 534 -5.26 -17.24 -18.57
N GLU A 535 -6.26 -17.09 -17.70
CA GLU A 535 -7.15 -15.93 -17.73
C GLU A 535 -6.40 -14.63 -17.39
N VAL A 536 -5.45 -14.66 -16.46
CA VAL A 536 -4.59 -13.52 -16.15
C VAL A 536 -3.72 -13.18 -17.36
N GLU A 537 -3.08 -14.15 -18.00
CA GLU A 537 -2.25 -13.96 -19.19
C GLU A 537 -3.04 -13.35 -20.36
N GLU A 538 -4.25 -13.85 -20.62
CA GLU A 538 -5.16 -13.34 -21.65
C GLU A 538 -5.55 -11.88 -21.38
N LYS A 539 -5.94 -11.57 -20.14
CA LYS A 539 -6.45 -10.24 -19.77
C LYS A 539 -5.35 -9.19 -19.59
N ALA A 540 -4.14 -9.60 -19.22
CA ALA A 540 -2.98 -8.71 -19.08
C ALA A 540 -2.13 -8.62 -20.36
N GLY A 541 -2.65 -9.09 -21.51
CA GLY A 541 -2.08 -8.83 -22.83
C GLY A 541 -0.84 -9.67 -23.18
N GLY A 542 -0.74 -10.90 -22.69
CA GLY A 542 0.29 -11.88 -23.09
C GLY A 542 1.71 -11.58 -22.60
N GLY A 543 1.92 -10.49 -21.85
CA GLY A 543 3.19 -10.09 -21.25
C GLY A 543 3.40 -10.58 -19.81
N VAL A 544 2.44 -11.33 -19.26
CA VAL A 544 2.57 -11.97 -17.94
C VAL A 544 3.57 -13.10 -18.06
N LYS A 545 4.85 -12.76 -17.89
CA LYS A 545 5.85 -13.74 -17.51
C LYS A 545 5.67 -13.94 -16.01
N VAL A 546 4.83 -14.90 -15.64
CA VAL A 546 5.10 -15.62 -14.41
C VAL A 546 6.54 -16.08 -14.56
N LEU A 547 7.42 -15.57 -13.70
CA LEU A 547 8.65 -16.29 -13.47
C LEU A 547 8.20 -17.59 -12.79
N GLU A 548 7.78 -18.57 -13.60
CA GLU A 548 8.28 -19.91 -13.36
C GLU A 548 9.79 -19.71 -13.42
N GLU A 549 10.42 -19.42 -12.28
CA GLU A 549 11.82 -19.77 -12.11
C GLU A 549 11.85 -21.27 -12.30
N LYS A 550 11.92 -21.68 -13.58
CA LYS A 550 12.31 -23.02 -13.96
C LYS A 550 13.74 -23.11 -13.48
N VAL A 551 13.88 -23.63 -12.27
CA VAL A 551 15.18 -24.02 -11.72
C VAL A 551 15.82 -24.88 -12.79
N THR A 552 16.91 -24.40 -13.38
CA THR A 552 17.57 -25.19 -14.40
C THR A 552 18.34 -26.33 -13.71
N PRO A 553 18.68 -27.42 -14.42
CA PRO A 553 19.57 -28.44 -13.87
C PRO A 553 20.89 -27.84 -13.35
N GLU A 554 21.36 -26.73 -13.93
CA GLU A 554 22.53 -25.99 -13.45
C GLU A 554 22.29 -25.30 -12.10
N ASP A 555 21.10 -24.74 -11.87
CA ASP A 555 20.73 -24.16 -10.58
C ASP A 555 20.60 -25.22 -9.47
N LEU A 556 20.09 -26.41 -9.79
CA LEU A 556 20.09 -27.54 -8.86
C LEU A 556 21.51 -28.05 -8.60
N ALA A 557 22.37 -28.10 -9.63
CA ALA A 557 23.77 -28.49 -9.48
C ALA A 557 24.56 -27.51 -8.59
N ARG A 558 24.19 -26.22 -8.57
CA ARG A 558 24.76 -25.22 -7.66
C ARG A 558 24.46 -25.50 -6.19
N LEU A 559 23.41 -26.24 -5.86
CA LEU A 559 23.04 -26.56 -4.47
C LEU A 559 23.87 -27.69 -3.84
N GLY A 560 24.89 -28.23 -4.54
CA GLY A 560 25.88 -29.11 -3.94
C GLY A 560 25.28 -30.31 -3.17
N LEU A 561 24.15 -30.83 -3.64
CA LEU A 561 23.39 -31.89 -2.97
C LEU A 561 24.16 -33.22 -3.01
N LYS A 562 24.32 -33.85 -1.85
CA LYS A 562 25.01 -35.14 -1.72
C LYS A 562 24.32 -36.05 -0.72
N VAL A 563 24.47 -37.35 -0.91
CA VAL A 563 24.17 -38.34 0.12
C VAL A 563 25.33 -38.40 1.10
N ALA A 564 25.07 -38.30 2.39
CA ALA A 564 26.05 -38.42 3.46
C ALA A 564 25.63 -39.52 4.46
N LYS A 565 26.60 -40.16 5.12
CA LYS A 565 26.34 -41.12 6.19
C LYS A 565 26.55 -40.46 7.53
N ILE A 566 25.57 -40.59 8.44
CA ILE A 566 25.74 -40.14 9.83
C ILE A 566 26.70 -41.09 10.53
N VAL A 567 27.83 -40.56 11.03
CA VAL A 567 28.88 -41.34 11.71
C VAL A 567 29.00 -41.05 13.20
N GLU A 568 28.48 -39.91 13.66
CA GLU A 568 28.48 -39.51 15.07
C GLU A 568 27.27 -38.62 15.35
N VAL A 569 26.62 -38.82 16.50
CA VAL A 569 25.50 -37.99 16.98
C VAL A 569 25.71 -37.71 18.46
N GLU A 570 25.85 -36.44 18.82
CA GLU A 570 26.03 -35.99 20.19
C GLU A 570 24.98 -34.95 20.58
N GLU A 571 24.58 -34.94 21.85
CA GLU A 571 23.72 -33.89 22.37
C GLU A 571 24.48 -32.58 22.53
N VAL A 572 23.84 -31.46 22.18
CA VAL A 572 24.42 -30.14 22.43
C VAL A 572 24.08 -29.70 23.87
N PRO A 573 25.06 -29.51 24.77
CA PRO A 573 24.82 -29.11 26.14
C PRO A 573 24.02 -27.81 26.21
N GLY A 574 22.96 -27.78 27.04
CA GLY A 574 22.09 -26.61 27.20
C GLY A 574 21.03 -26.42 26.11
N ALA A 575 21.00 -27.23 25.05
CA ALA A 575 19.99 -27.13 23.99
C ALA A 575 18.98 -28.30 24.03
N ARG A 576 17.70 -27.98 24.22
CA ARG A 576 16.62 -29.00 24.30
C ARG A 576 16.29 -29.68 22.96
N LYS A 577 16.63 -29.07 21.83
CA LYS A 577 16.18 -29.52 20.49
C LYS A 577 17.32 -29.90 19.54
N LEU A 578 18.59 -29.72 19.92
CA LEU A 578 19.72 -29.78 18.98
C LEU A 578 20.59 -31.01 19.20
N TYR A 579 21.00 -31.62 18.09
CA TYR A 579 22.12 -32.56 18.02
C TYR A 579 23.29 -31.93 17.26
N ARG A 580 24.51 -32.28 17.66
CA ARG A 580 25.74 -32.14 16.88
C ARG A 580 25.95 -33.45 16.12
N ILE A 581 25.98 -33.40 14.80
CA ILE A 581 26.02 -34.59 13.94
C ILE A 581 27.26 -34.50 13.04
N LYS A 582 28.10 -35.54 13.03
CA LYS A 582 29.16 -35.69 12.02
C LYS A 582 28.68 -36.60 10.89
N LEU A 583 28.98 -36.17 9.68
CA LEU A 583 28.50 -36.75 8.43
C LEU A 583 29.71 -37.08 7.55
N ASP A 584 29.78 -38.32 7.06
CA ASP A 584 30.72 -38.74 6.01
C ASP A 584 30.11 -38.44 4.64
N LEU A 585 30.75 -37.53 3.89
CA LEU A 585 30.37 -37.13 2.54
C LEU A 585 31.16 -37.90 1.47
N GLY A 586 31.80 -39.02 1.84
CA GLY A 586 32.58 -39.87 0.94
C GLY A 586 34.02 -39.41 0.76
N GLY A 587 34.91 -40.34 0.40
CA GLY A 587 36.33 -40.05 0.15
C GLY A 587 37.12 -39.58 1.38
N GLY A 588 36.64 -39.88 2.59
CA GLY A 588 37.25 -39.44 3.85
C GLY A 588 36.87 -38.02 4.29
N LEU A 589 35.96 -37.35 3.57
CA LEU A 589 35.48 -36.01 3.93
C LEU A 589 34.40 -36.10 5.01
N ILE A 590 34.77 -35.79 6.25
CA ILE A 590 33.82 -35.63 7.36
C ILE A 590 33.48 -34.15 7.56
N LYS A 591 32.19 -33.82 7.66
CA LYS A 591 31.71 -32.49 8.03
C LYS A 591 30.77 -32.56 9.23
N GLN A 592 30.56 -31.43 9.89
CA GLN A 592 29.65 -31.29 11.02
C GLN A 592 28.40 -30.46 10.68
N THR A 593 27.28 -30.80 11.30
CA THR A 593 26.07 -29.97 11.34
C THR A 593 25.49 -29.90 12.75
N VAL A 594 24.81 -28.80 13.05
CA VAL A 594 23.96 -28.68 14.24
C VAL A 594 22.51 -28.69 13.76
N ALA A 595 21.73 -29.71 14.15
CA ALA A 595 20.39 -29.95 13.60
C ALA A 595 19.32 -30.10 14.68
N GLY A 596 18.14 -29.53 14.42
CA GLY A 596 16.96 -29.55 15.29
C GLY A 596 16.20 -30.87 15.34
N LEU A 597 16.90 -32.01 15.35
CA LEU A 597 16.30 -33.34 15.16
C LEU A 597 15.96 -34.05 16.48
N LYS A 598 16.41 -33.52 17.63
CA LYS A 598 16.27 -34.18 18.95
C LYS A 598 14.82 -34.37 19.41
N THR A 599 13.90 -33.54 18.92
CA THR A 599 12.46 -33.66 19.22
C THR A 599 11.74 -34.71 18.37
N TYR A 600 12.40 -35.24 17.33
CA TYR A 600 11.77 -36.11 16.33
C TYR A 600 12.46 -37.47 16.21
N TYR A 601 13.76 -37.55 16.50
CA TYR A 601 14.57 -38.76 16.39
C TYR A 601 15.43 -38.96 17.62
N ARG A 602 15.64 -40.21 18.01
CA ARG A 602 16.69 -40.58 18.96
C ARG A 602 18.05 -40.66 18.27
N ALA A 603 19.12 -40.48 19.04
CA ALA A 603 20.48 -40.51 18.50
C ALA A 603 20.85 -41.85 17.83
N ASP A 604 20.40 -42.98 18.38
CA ASP A 604 20.62 -44.33 17.84
C ASP A 604 19.84 -44.59 16.55
N GLU A 605 18.71 -43.92 16.34
CA GLU A 605 17.95 -44.00 15.09
C GLU A 605 18.60 -43.23 13.94
N LEU A 606 19.49 -42.30 14.25
CA LEU A 606 20.20 -41.47 13.26
C LEU A 606 21.55 -42.08 12.88
N LEU A 607 22.22 -42.75 13.82
CA LEU A 607 23.55 -43.30 13.60
C LEU A 607 23.54 -44.32 12.45
N GLY A 608 24.47 -44.15 11.50
CA GLY A 608 24.61 -45.03 10.35
C GLY A 608 23.63 -44.77 9.19
N LYS A 609 22.62 -43.90 9.35
CA LYS A 609 21.69 -43.57 8.27
C LYS A 609 22.35 -42.79 7.13
N LEU A 610 21.90 -43.07 5.91
CA LEU A 610 22.19 -42.27 4.72
C LEU A 610 21.15 -41.16 4.61
N VAL A 611 21.61 -39.92 4.49
CA VAL A 611 20.75 -38.72 4.46
C VAL A 611 21.17 -37.80 3.33
N VAL A 612 20.24 -37.00 2.80
CA VAL A 612 20.55 -35.98 1.80
C VAL A 612 20.97 -34.68 2.47
N VAL A 613 22.09 -34.09 2.04
CA VAL A 613 22.62 -32.84 2.58
C VAL A 613 22.95 -31.82 1.49
N VAL A 614 22.84 -30.54 1.84
CA VAL A 614 23.43 -29.41 1.08
C VAL A 614 24.86 -29.21 1.56
N SER A 615 25.85 -29.56 0.73
CA SER A 615 27.26 -29.70 1.18
C SER A 615 28.11 -28.43 1.04
N ASN A 616 27.63 -27.43 0.31
CA ASN A 616 28.34 -26.20 -0.04
C ASN A 616 27.70 -24.92 0.56
N MET A 617 26.99 -25.07 1.67
CA MET A 617 26.48 -23.94 2.44
C MET A 617 27.62 -23.15 3.08
N LYS A 618 27.44 -21.83 3.23
CA LYS A 618 28.33 -21.00 4.05
C LYS A 618 28.20 -21.47 5.52
N PRO A 619 29.30 -21.84 6.21
CA PRO A 619 29.22 -22.30 7.59
C PRO A 619 28.63 -21.23 8.52
N VAL A 620 27.79 -21.65 9.45
CA VAL A 620 27.19 -20.79 10.48
C VAL A 620 27.45 -21.37 11.86
N LYS A 621 27.65 -20.50 12.86
CA LYS A 621 27.82 -20.91 14.25
C LYS A 621 26.46 -20.96 14.97
N LEU A 622 26.14 -22.11 15.52
CA LEU A 622 24.95 -22.33 16.35
C LEU A 622 25.39 -22.85 17.71
N MET A 623 25.06 -22.09 18.77
CA MET A 623 25.48 -22.41 20.15
C MET A 623 27.00 -22.63 20.28
N GLY A 624 27.81 -21.88 19.52
CA GLY A 624 29.27 -21.98 19.52
C GLY A 624 29.86 -23.12 18.68
N LEU A 625 29.02 -24.00 18.09
CA LEU A 625 29.43 -25.09 17.22
C LEU A 625 29.23 -24.73 15.74
N ASP A 626 30.13 -25.17 14.88
CA ASP A 626 30.03 -24.94 13.44
C ASP A 626 29.00 -25.90 12.79
N SER A 627 28.14 -25.34 11.94
CA SER A 627 27.22 -26.07 11.07
C SER A 627 27.62 -25.81 9.62
N GLU A 628 28.28 -26.79 9.00
CA GLU A 628 28.95 -26.67 7.70
C GLU A 628 28.13 -27.23 6.54
N VAL A 629 27.09 -27.99 6.85
CA VAL A 629 26.14 -28.61 5.92
C VAL A 629 24.73 -28.50 6.49
N MET A 630 23.72 -28.76 5.67
CA MET A 630 22.32 -28.82 6.09
C MET A 630 21.71 -30.16 5.70
N ILE A 631 21.13 -30.89 6.66
CA ILE A 631 20.35 -32.11 6.41
C ILE A 631 18.97 -31.72 5.89
N LEU A 632 18.51 -32.36 4.82
CA LEU A 632 17.17 -32.13 4.27
C LEU A 632 16.14 -33.06 4.92
N ALA A 633 14.99 -32.51 5.27
CA ALA A 633 13.84 -33.23 5.81
C ALA A 633 12.54 -32.61 5.31
N ALA A 634 11.49 -33.43 5.19
CA ALA A 634 10.12 -32.98 4.95
C ALA A 634 9.41 -32.72 6.28
N GLU A 635 8.57 -31.68 6.33
CA GLU A 635 7.70 -31.37 7.47
C GLU A 635 6.23 -31.42 7.03
N ASP A 636 5.39 -32.11 7.80
CA ASP A 636 3.95 -32.23 7.58
C ASP A 636 3.22 -32.18 8.94
N ASP A 637 2.49 -31.10 9.21
CA ASP A 637 1.75 -30.86 10.45
C ASP A 637 2.53 -31.22 11.74
N GLY A 638 3.78 -30.75 11.84
CA GLY A 638 4.66 -30.97 13.00
C GLY A 638 5.35 -32.33 13.06
N ARG A 639 5.20 -33.19 12.04
CA ARG A 639 6.01 -34.39 11.83
C ARG A 639 7.20 -34.07 10.94
N VAL A 640 8.38 -34.56 11.29
CA VAL A 640 9.60 -34.37 10.48
C VAL A 640 10.12 -35.71 9.97
N ALA A 641 10.35 -35.80 8.66
CA ALA A 641 10.86 -36.99 7.97
C ALA A 641 12.16 -36.67 7.21
N ILE A 642 13.30 -37.21 7.65
CA ILE A 642 14.59 -37.02 6.97
C ILE A 642 14.56 -37.65 5.58
N LEU A 643 15.04 -36.91 4.58
CA LEU A 643 15.18 -37.40 3.22
C LEU A 643 16.33 -38.41 3.13
N THR A 644 16.01 -39.64 2.77
CA THR A 644 16.95 -40.75 2.61
C THR A 644 16.81 -41.36 1.23
N PRO A 645 17.89 -41.87 0.61
CA PRO A 645 17.76 -42.62 -0.64
C PRO A 645 16.96 -43.91 -0.40
N GLU A 646 16.07 -44.26 -1.35
CA GLU A 646 15.27 -45.50 -1.29
C GLU A 646 16.14 -46.77 -1.27
N ARG A 647 17.33 -46.69 -1.89
CA ARG A 647 18.30 -47.79 -1.97
C ARG A 647 19.65 -47.37 -1.39
N PRO A 648 20.43 -48.29 -0.79
CA PRO A 648 21.78 -47.98 -0.32
C PRO A 648 22.67 -47.48 -1.47
N VAL A 649 23.32 -46.34 -1.25
CA VAL A 649 24.32 -45.77 -2.16
C VAL A 649 25.56 -45.35 -1.38
N LYS A 650 26.67 -45.13 -2.09
CA LYS A 650 27.92 -44.73 -1.43
C LYS A 650 27.81 -43.30 -0.87
N PRO A 651 28.35 -43.01 0.33
CA PRO A 651 28.50 -41.64 0.79
C PRO A 651 29.26 -40.79 -0.25
N GLY A 652 28.81 -39.56 -0.46
CA GLY A 652 29.32 -38.65 -1.48
C GLY A 652 28.65 -38.73 -2.84
N SER A 653 27.70 -39.66 -3.04
CA SER A 653 26.90 -39.73 -4.25
C SER A 653 26.13 -38.42 -4.47
N ARG A 654 26.13 -37.93 -5.71
CA ARG A 654 25.37 -36.73 -6.11
C ARG A 654 23.88 -37.07 -6.24
N ILE A 655 23.03 -36.09 -5.98
CA ILE A 655 21.60 -36.15 -6.32
C ILE A 655 21.45 -35.67 -7.77
N LEU A 656 20.75 -36.45 -8.59
CA LEU A 656 20.53 -36.19 -10.02
C LEU A 656 19.16 -35.57 -10.27
#